data_AF-A0A814E2N0-F1
#
_entry.id   AF-A0A814E2N0-F1
#
_cell.length_a   1.000
_cell.length_b   1.000
_cell.length_c   1.000
_cell.angle_alpha   90.00
_cell.angle_beta   90.00
_cell.angle_gamma   90.00
#
_symmetry.space_group_name_H-M   'P 1'
#
loop_
_entity.id
_entity.type
_entity.pdbx_description
1 polymer ?
#
loop_
_entity_poly.entity_id
_entity_poly.type
_entity_poly.pdbx_seq_one_letter_code
_entity_poly.pdbx_strand_id
1 'polypeptide(L)'
;MLDVIRYEREENPIRLDFAPIKSELDVTHVNNRRGTMMSSHYLEVAAKKAHLVVRMIDDFIGREIMMQILNKLMCLATTACLKDASLSSRSRLHISSKSFSRVVSTLTTKDIQALLTQWVYESGIPKLIGSFTFSRKRNVVELEIKQDTTVKGSKKFLGSLVIRVQELEGSFSQTILLEDSVTKYELTCHSKIRRNKKKKIPLISGDEVDMDLNQMDVECPILWIRIDPDLKIIRELQFEQADFNWQYELRYERDILSQFEALEALKRYASQHTREILGTVLDLSTCYYRVRIECAHVLTDIANSMANTWTGTLATLSFFRRVFMSTNSTSLSTSATTSSTTTSSSAASATNIVRINDFSNSQMYMIQKTIPQAIALQRNKDRVCPPEVINFLFELIHYNENSKNRFSDAFYRSSLIDSLGNTLTNIGLTSTTTNVDLLLNHTLDNNTKRIFDEILLQLNFDKIIPSYGFCVTCSCLKVLHKLYIISGIPIDINVFYEYATYGMFDRVRLTACKILVEQLETRMNQSVLDYIFKLIENDPDYNLRRKIVQHLCRHPPFRQNQTCTLNNPTTVHKLWSLMTNCAYDNQTRNDLGELYQIMYGLNRPNCLPTSNDINDMSIKDELDDVSDTIVDIDPERLSYFRLARYTDDAKAAANKLAANSK
;
A
#
# COMPACT_ATOMS: atom_id res chain seq x y z
N MET A 1 -5.74 6.63 -3.61
CA MET A 1 -6.46 7.23 -2.47
C MET A 1 -5.94 6.67 -1.16
N LEU A 2 -5.99 5.34 -0.94
CA LEU A 2 -5.50 4.68 0.29
C LEU A 2 -4.07 5.10 0.70
N ASP A 3 -3.12 5.19 -0.23
CA ASP A 3 -1.75 5.65 0.06
C ASP A 3 -1.69 7.06 0.68
N VAL A 4 -2.54 7.97 0.20
CA VAL A 4 -2.62 9.35 0.71
C VAL A 4 -3.22 9.35 2.11
N ILE A 5 -4.26 8.56 2.33
CA ILE A 5 -4.92 8.40 3.63
C ILE A 5 -3.95 7.84 4.66
N ARG A 6 -3.21 6.79 4.30
CA ARG A 6 -2.24 6.15 5.18
C ARG A 6 -1.12 7.11 5.57
N TYR A 7 -0.56 7.83 4.60
CA TYR A 7 0.51 8.79 4.83
C TYR A 7 0.09 9.93 5.78
N GLU A 8 -1.07 10.55 5.53
CA GLU A 8 -1.55 11.65 6.39
C GLU A 8 -1.89 11.20 7.82
N ARG A 9 -2.23 9.92 8.03
CA ARG A 9 -2.43 9.36 9.38
C ARG A 9 -1.14 9.04 10.11
N GLU A 10 -0.23 8.33 9.45
CA GLU A 10 0.98 7.79 10.07
C GLU A 10 2.03 8.90 10.24
N GLU A 11 2.26 9.67 9.18
CA GLU A 11 3.40 10.57 9.06
C GLU A 11 3.00 12.04 9.21
N ASN A 12 2.94 12.77 8.08
CA ASN A 12 2.89 14.21 8.02
C ASN A 12 1.69 14.70 7.20
N PRO A 13 1.13 15.88 7.55
CA PRO A 13 0.12 16.54 6.74
C PRO A 13 0.62 16.89 5.33
N ILE A 14 -0.13 16.52 4.30
CA ILE A 14 0.21 16.83 2.91
C ILE A 14 -0.48 18.13 2.48
N ARG A 15 0.30 19.09 1.99
CA ARG A 15 -0.19 20.33 1.39
C ARG A 15 0.40 20.45 -0.01
N LEU A 16 -0.44 20.83 -0.97
CA LEU A 16 -0.02 20.94 -2.38
C LEU A 16 0.48 22.34 -2.72
N ASP A 17 -0.02 23.37 -2.03
CA ASP A 17 0.44 24.75 -2.18
C ASP A 17 0.60 25.43 -0.82
N PHE A 18 1.79 25.97 -0.57
CA PHE A 18 2.18 26.64 0.67
C PHE A 18 1.98 28.17 0.62
N ALA A 19 1.51 28.72 -0.50
CA ALA A 19 1.44 30.16 -0.75
C ALA A 19 0.52 31.02 0.16
N PRO A 20 -0.57 30.52 0.81
CA PRO A 20 -1.46 31.40 1.58
C PRO A 20 -1.09 31.61 3.07
N ILE A 21 0.01 31.06 3.59
CA ILE A 21 0.29 31.13 5.04
C ILE A 21 0.95 32.46 5.43
N LYS A 22 0.20 33.29 6.17
CA LYS A 22 0.67 34.51 6.86
C LYS A 22 1.22 34.28 8.28
N SER A 23 1.12 33.07 8.85
CA SER A 23 1.56 32.79 10.23
C SER A 23 2.96 32.18 10.31
N GLU A 24 3.78 32.72 11.21
CA GLU A 24 5.19 32.36 11.46
C GLU A 24 5.39 31.16 12.41
N LEU A 25 4.35 30.40 12.77
CA LEU A 25 4.38 29.63 14.03
C LEU A 25 4.37 28.10 13.94
N ASP A 26 4.56 27.50 12.77
CA ASP A 26 4.79 26.05 12.69
C ASP A 26 6.19 25.76 12.13
N VAL A 27 7.14 25.55 13.03
CA VAL A 27 8.57 25.29 12.74
C VAL A 27 8.75 24.02 11.89
N THR A 28 7.79 23.08 11.92
CA THR A 28 7.76 21.91 11.03
C THR A 28 7.34 22.25 9.59
N HIS A 29 6.61 23.34 9.37
CA HIS A 29 6.08 23.76 8.07
C HIS A 29 6.98 24.73 7.31
N VAL A 30 7.96 25.36 7.96
CA VAL A 30 8.92 26.25 7.29
C VAL A 30 9.85 25.49 6.34
N ASN A 31 10.18 24.23 6.66
CA ASN A 31 11.06 23.37 5.84
C ASN A 31 10.44 22.95 4.49
N ASN A 32 9.11 22.91 4.38
CA ASN A 32 8.41 22.42 3.18
C ASN A 32 8.20 23.47 2.08
N ARG A 33 8.58 24.73 2.32
CA ARG A 33 8.40 25.83 1.34
C ARG A 33 9.33 25.73 0.12
N ARG A 34 10.43 24.99 0.22
CA ARG A 34 11.36 24.77 -0.90
C ARG A 34 11.22 23.32 -1.34
N GLY A 35 10.77 23.08 -2.57
CA GLY A 35 10.65 21.72 -3.14
C GLY A 35 11.94 20.89 -3.09
N THR A 36 13.08 21.53 -2.81
CA THR A 36 14.39 20.91 -2.58
C THR A 36 14.58 20.33 -1.17
N MET A 37 13.62 20.46 -0.26
CA MET A 37 13.72 19.98 1.14
C MET A 37 12.66 18.93 1.51
N MET A 38 11.86 18.47 0.54
CA MET A 38 10.86 17.42 0.78
C MET A 38 11.48 16.03 0.60
N SER A 39 11.06 15.07 1.42
CA SER A 39 11.43 13.66 1.21
C SER A 39 10.83 13.13 -0.08
N SER A 40 11.49 12.16 -0.69
CA SER A 40 11.00 11.51 -1.89
C SER A 40 9.69 10.77 -1.64
N HIS A 41 9.48 10.24 -0.43
CA HIS A 41 8.21 9.59 -0.08
C HIS A 41 7.06 10.61 -0.06
N TYR A 42 7.28 11.77 0.56
CA TYR A 42 6.31 12.87 0.54
C TYR A 42 5.95 13.28 -0.89
N LEU A 43 6.94 13.48 -1.76
CA LEU A 43 6.72 13.89 -3.15
C LEU A 43 5.87 12.88 -3.94
N GLU A 44 6.10 11.58 -3.73
CA GLU A 44 5.31 10.53 -4.38
C GLU A 44 3.84 10.58 -3.93
N VAL A 45 3.59 10.74 -2.63
CA VAL A 45 2.21 10.80 -2.10
C VAL A 45 1.54 12.14 -2.44
N ALA A 46 2.29 13.25 -2.43
CA ALA A 46 1.80 14.55 -2.87
C ALA A 46 1.40 14.51 -4.35
N ALA A 47 2.15 13.83 -5.23
CA ALA A 47 1.75 13.61 -6.62
C ALA A 47 0.45 12.80 -6.72
N LYS A 48 0.30 11.73 -5.92
CA LYS A 48 -0.95 10.95 -5.84
C LYS A 48 -2.14 11.80 -5.36
N LYS A 49 -1.94 12.67 -4.36
CA LYS A 49 -2.95 13.63 -3.88
C LYS A 49 -3.30 14.63 -4.98
N ALA A 50 -2.30 15.20 -5.66
CA ALA A 50 -2.53 16.14 -6.77
C ALA A 50 -3.37 15.53 -7.89
N HIS A 51 -3.10 14.28 -8.28
CA HIS A 51 -3.93 13.56 -9.27
C HIS A 51 -5.40 13.44 -8.83
N LEU A 52 -5.64 13.11 -7.56
CA LEU A 52 -7.01 13.02 -7.02
C LEU A 52 -7.70 14.39 -7.00
N VAL A 53 -7.00 15.45 -6.59
CA VAL A 53 -7.56 16.81 -6.56
C VAL A 53 -7.89 17.31 -7.96
N VAL A 54 -7.03 17.08 -8.95
CA VAL A 54 -7.33 17.44 -10.35
C VAL A 54 -8.57 16.72 -10.86
N ARG A 55 -8.73 15.44 -10.54
CA ARG A 55 -9.96 14.69 -10.85
C ARG A 55 -11.19 15.31 -10.17
N MET A 56 -11.08 15.68 -8.88
CA MET A 56 -12.19 16.34 -8.16
C MET A 56 -12.57 17.67 -8.79
N ILE A 57 -11.59 18.46 -9.25
CA ILE A 57 -11.84 19.72 -9.98
C ILE A 57 -12.52 19.44 -11.33
N ASP A 58 -12.09 18.40 -12.05
CA ASP A 58 -12.70 17.98 -13.33
C ASP A 58 -14.17 17.57 -13.15
N ASP A 59 -14.47 16.76 -12.14
CA ASP A 59 -15.83 16.31 -11.82
C ASP A 59 -16.71 17.48 -11.31
N PHE A 60 -16.14 18.41 -10.54
CA PHE A 60 -16.88 19.57 -9.99
C PHE A 60 -17.23 20.59 -11.07
N ILE A 61 -16.30 20.90 -11.96
CA ILE A 61 -16.50 21.90 -13.03
C ILE A 61 -17.27 21.30 -14.20
N GLY A 62 -16.88 20.10 -14.63
CA GLY A 62 -17.32 19.44 -15.84
C GLY A 62 -16.20 19.34 -16.88
N ARG A 63 -16.08 18.17 -17.52
CA ARG A 63 -14.98 17.81 -18.42
C ARG A 63 -14.79 18.76 -19.61
N GLU A 64 -15.87 19.25 -20.19
CA GLU A 64 -15.82 20.16 -21.34
C GLU A 64 -15.17 21.51 -20.96
N ILE A 65 -15.54 22.04 -19.80
CA ILE A 65 -15.02 23.32 -19.33
C ILE A 65 -13.57 23.15 -18.85
N MET A 66 -13.22 22.02 -18.22
CA MET A 66 -11.83 21.69 -17.90
C MET A 66 -10.94 21.70 -19.16
N MET A 67 -11.41 21.10 -20.26
CA MET A 67 -10.70 21.14 -21.54
C MET A 67 -10.55 22.56 -22.09
N GLN A 68 -11.56 23.41 -21.95
CA GLN A 68 -11.47 24.82 -22.34
C GLN A 68 -10.48 25.61 -21.48
N ILE A 69 -10.43 25.35 -20.16
CA ILE A 69 -9.46 25.94 -19.23
C ILE A 69 -8.03 25.58 -19.66
N LEU A 70 -7.77 24.28 -19.89
CA LEU A 70 -6.46 23.79 -20.32
C LEU A 70 -6.05 24.39 -21.66
N ASN A 71 -6.96 24.42 -22.64
CA ASN A 71 -6.70 25.04 -23.93
C ASN A 71 -6.40 26.54 -23.79
N LYS A 72 -7.14 27.28 -22.96
CA LYS A 72 -6.90 28.71 -22.71
C LYS A 72 -5.54 28.94 -22.06
N LEU A 73 -5.12 28.11 -21.11
CA LEU A 73 -3.79 28.19 -20.49
C LEU A 73 -2.68 27.95 -21.52
N MET A 74 -2.83 26.94 -22.37
CA MET A 74 -1.88 26.65 -23.45
C MET A 74 -1.83 27.78 -24.48
N CYS A 75 -2.96 28.33 -24.90
CA CYS A 75 -3.01 29.49 -25.79
C CYS A 75 -2.33 30.72 -25.19
N LEU A 76 -2.53 30.99 -23.89
CA LEU A 76 -1.84 32.07 -23.18
C LEU A 76 -0.32 31.85 -23.14
N ALA A 77 0.13 30.62 -22.96
CA ALA A 77 1.55 30.28 -22.99
C ALA A 77 2.14 30.42 -24.40
N THR A 78 1.48 29.88 -25.43
CA THR A 78 1.94 29.96 -26.82
C THR A 78 2.02 31.40 -27.31
N THR A 79 1.01 32.22 -27.01
CA THR A 79 1.01 33.65 -27.39
C THR A 79 2.07 34.45 -26.64
N ALA A 80 2.42 34.08 -25.41
CA ALA A 80 3.51 34.69 -24.66
C ALA A 80 4.90 34.31 -25.20
N CYS A 81 5.05 33.11 -25.78
CA CYS A 81 6.28 32.68 -26.44
C CYS A 81 6.51 33.32 -27.81
N LEU A 82 5.44 33.57 -28.58
CA LEU A 82 5.52 34.06 -29.97
C LEU A 82 5.68 35.59 -30.10
N LYS A 83 5.34 36.38 -29.07
CA LYS A 83 5.51 37.84 -29.10
C LYS A 83 6.89 38.22 -28.58
N ASP A 84 7.61 39.08 -29.30
CA ASP A 84 8.90 39.59 -28.87
C ASP A 84 8.86 40.18 -27.44
N ALA A 85 9.64 39.52 -26.60
CA ALA A 85 9.93 39.65 -25.18
C ALA A 85 9.79 41.04 -24.51
N SER A 86 8.56 41.48 -24.20
CA SER A 86 8.37 42.32 -23.01
C SER A 86 8.37 41.45 -21.74
N LEU A 87 9.03 41.90 -20.66
CA LEU A 87 9.07 41.19 -19.38
C LEU A 87 7.65 40.88 -18.86
N SER A 88 6.71 41.78 -19.12
CA SER A 88 5.27 41.66 -18.83
C SER A 88 4.55 40.60 -19.65
N SER A 89 5.07 40.22 -20.83
CA SER A 89 4.53 39.12 -21.62
C SER A 89 5.03 37.77 -21.13
N ARG A 90 6.29 37.69 -20.70
CA ARG A 90 6.90 36.44 -20.16
C ARG A 90 6.34 36.07 -18.79
N SER A 91 5.86 37.03 -18.00
CA SER A 91 5.15 36.74 -16.74
C SER A 91 3.86 35.93 -16.94
N ARG A 92 3.29 35.92 -18.15
CA ARG A 92 2.13 35.08 -18.51
C ARG A 92 2.47 33.59 -18.67
N LEU A 93 3.76 33.24 -18.76
CA LEU A 93 4.22 31.84 -18.71
C LEU A 93 4.24 31.30 -17.27
N HIS A 94 4.22 32.17 -16.26
CA HIS A 94 4.18 31.76 -14.87
C HIS A 94 2.75 31.38 -14.46
N ILE A 95 2.42 30.10 -14.67
CA ILE A 95 1.14 29.52 -14.26
C ILE A 95 1.24 29.09 -12.79
N SER A 96 0.55 29.82 -11.92
CA SER A 96 0.41 29.50 -10.50
C SER A 96 -1.02 29.08 -10.16
N SER A 97 -1.22 28.47 -9.00
CA SER A 97 -2.56 28.11 -8.48
C SER A 97 -3.52 29.30 -8.47
N LYS A 98 -3.01 30.50 -8.14
CA LYS A 98 -3.79 31.75 -8.18
C LYS A 98 -4.19 32.13 -9.61
N SER A 99 -3.29 31.97 -10.57
CA SER A 99 -3.58 32.27 -11.98
C SER A 99 -4.56 31.26 -12.58
N PHE A 100 -4.39 29.97 -12.26
CA PHE A 100 -5.34 28.91 -12.60
C PHE A 100 -6.74 29.25 -12.08
N SER A 101 -6.87 29.55 -10.78
CA SER A 101 -8.14 29.88 -10.15
C SER A 101 -8.86 31.07 -10.81
N ARG A 102 -8.12 32.11 -11.23
CA ARG A 102 -8.70 33.25 -12.00
C ARG A 102 -9.20 32.84 -13.37
N VAL A 103 -8.48 31.97 -14.08
CA VAL A 103 -8.92 31.46 -15.38
C VAL A 103 -10.20 30.66 -15.22
N VAL A 104 -10.29 29.85 -14.17
CA VAL A 104 -11.50 29.08 -13.91
C VAL A 104 -12.68 29.99 -13.55
N SER A 105 -12.51 30.95 -12.65
CA SER A 105 -13.59 31.91 -12.31
C SER A 105 -14.04 32.76 -13.49
N THR A 106 -13.23 32.86 -14.56
CA THR A 106 -13.62 33.55 -15.80
C THR A 106 -14.50 32.66 -16.69
N LEU A 107 -14.32 31.34 -16.64
CA LEU A 107 -15.03 30.37 -17.50
C LEU A 107 -16.22 29.70 -16.80
N THR A 108 -16.26 29.72 -15.47
CA THR A 108 -17.33 29.14 -14.65
C THR A 108 -17.82 30.13 -13.60
N THR A 109 -19.12 30.10 -13.31
CA THR A 109 -19.71 30.78 -12.15
C THR A 109 -19.54 30.01 -10.83
N LYS A 110 -19.08 28.75 -10.89
CA LYS A 110 -18.85 27.91 -9.71
C LYS A 110 -17.64 28.41 -8.92
N ASP A 111 -17.79 28.56 -7.61
CA ASP A 111 -16.66 28.89 -6.73
C ASP A 111 -15.84 27.64 -6.39
N ILE A 112 -14.54 27.71 -6.69
CA ILE A 112 -13.56 26.64 -6.45
C ILE A 112 -12.65 26.98 -5.28
N GLN A 113 -12.74 28.19 -4.71
CA GLN A 113 -11.90 28.58 -3.57
C GLN A 113 -12.12 27.67 -2.38
N ALA A 114 -13.36 27.25 -2.11
CA ALA A 114 -13.65 26.29 -1.03
C ALA A 114 -12.92 24.96 -1.25
N LEU A 115 -12.96 24.42 -2.47
CA LEU A 115 -12.29 23.18 -2.84
C LEU A 115 -10.76 23.29 -2.77
N LEU A 116 -10.19 24.39 -3.27
CA LEU A 116 -8.74 24.66 -3.19
C LEU A 116 -8.29 24.85 -1.75
N THR A 117 -9.08 25.55 -0.94
CA THR A 117 -8.78 25.73 0.48
C THR A 117 -8.71 24.39 1.18
N GLN A 118 -9.72 23.55 1.00
CA GLN A 118 -9.80 22.27 1.68
C GLN A 118 -8.74 21.25 1.23
N TRP A 119 -8.47 21.14 -0.07
CA TRP A 119 -7.66 20.03 -0.61
C TRP A 119 -6.25 20.42 -1.08
N VAL A 120 -6.01 21.70 -1.37
CA VAL A 120 -4.72 22.21 -1.88
C VAL A 120 -3.95 22.96 -0.79
N TYR A 121 -4.59 23.92 -0.12
CA TYR A 121 -3.96 24.78 0.88
C TYR A 121 -3.94 24.15 2.27
N GLU A 122 -4.98 23.41 2.61
CA GLU A 122 -5.08 22.68 3.87
C GLU A 122 -4.73 21.20 3.70
N SER A 123 -4.42 20.59 4.84
CA SER A 123 -4.13 19.17 4.99
C SER A 123 -5.19 18.52 5.87
N GLY A 124 -5.40 17.23 5.69
CA GLY A 124 -6.33 16.44 6.48
C GLY A 124 -7.42 15.82 5.62
N ILE A 125 -7.85 14.63 6.03
CA ILE A 125 -8.82 13.80 5.31
C ILE A 125 -10.03 13.52 6.21
N PRO A 126 -11.26 13.62 5.70
CA PRO A 126 -12.43 13.22 6.46
C PRO A 126 -12.46 11.71 6.69
N LYS A 127 -12.64 11.33 7.96
CA LYS A 127 -12.99 9.97 8.37
C LYS A 127 -14.48 9.92 8.68
N LEU A 128 -15.20 9.18 7.86
CA LEU A 128 -16.65 9.01 7.93
C LEU A 128 -16.96 7.64 8.50
N ILE A 129 -17.77 7.59 9.55
CA ILE A 129 -18.29 6.37 10.14
C ILE A 129 -19.80 6.39 9.91
N GLY A 130 -20.30 5.46 9.11
CA GLY A 130 -21.72 5.40 8.76
C GLY A 130 -22.37 4.12 9.25
N SER A 131 -23.61 4.22 9.69
CA SER A 131 -24.49 3.09 9.99
C SER A 131 -25.92 3.43 9.57
N PHE A 132 -26.72 2.41 9.30
CA PHE A 132 -28.13 2.62 8.93
C PHE A 132 -29.04 1.72 9.76
N THR A 133 -30.25 2.21 10.03
CA THR A 133 -31.34 1.45 10.66
C THR A 133 -32.59 1.62 9.82
N PHE A 134 -33.35 0.53 9.61
CA PHE A 134 -34.60 0.60 8.86
C PHE A 134 -35.81 0.71 9.80
N SER A 135 -36.61 1.76 9.63
CA SER A 135 -37.81 2.02 10.45
C SER A 135 -39.06 1.55 9.72
N ARG A 136 -39.52 0.33 10.04
CA ARG A 136 -40.69 -0.31 9.41
C ARG A 136 -41.97 0.53 9.52
N LYS A 137 -42.22 1.17 10.66
CA LYS A 137 -43.45 1.95 10.88
C LYS A 137 -43.56 3.15 9.94
N ARG A 138 -42.43 3.74 9.57
CA ARG A 138 -42.35 4.92 8.70
C ARG A 138 -41.99 4.55 7.25
N ASN A 139 -41.53 3.33 7.00
CA ASN A 139 -40.95 2.90 5.73
C ASN A 139 -39.78 3.82 5.30
N VAL A 140 -38.91 4.13 6.25
CA VAL A 140 -37.80 5.08 6.09
C VAL A 140 -36.50 4.43 6.55
N VAL A 141 -35.41 4.71 5.83
CA VAL A 141 -34.05 4.36 6.22
C VAL A 141 -33.47 5.52 7.02
N GLU A 142 -33.16 5.28 8.29
CA GLU A 142 -32.49 6.23 9.16
C GLU A 142 -30.98 5.99 9.01
N LEU A 143 -30.31 6.85 8.23
CA LEU A 143 -28.87 6.82 8.00
C LEU A 143 -28.18 7.79 8.97
N GLU A 144 -27.21 7.30 9.73
CA GLU A 144 -26.36 8.11 10.60
C GLU A 144 -24.94 8.14 10.05
N ILE A 145 -24.40 9.33 9.78
CA ILE A 145 -23.00 9.54 9.38
C ILE A 145 -22.31 10.41 10.42
N LYS A 146 -21.25 9.88 11.01
CA LYS A 146 -20.39 10.54 12.00
C LYS A 146 -19.04 10.89 11.37
N GLN A 147 -18.58 12.10 11.61
CA GLN A 147 -17.25 12.58 11.21
C GLN A 147 -16.31 12.53 12.42
N ASP A 148 -15.27 11.70 12.34
CA ASP A 148 -14.30 11.53 13.42
C ASP A 148 -13.09 12.46 13.23
N THR A 149 -12.99 13.50 14.06
CA THR A 149 -11.89 14.48 14.05
C THR A 149 -10.81 14.20 15.10
N THR A 150 -10.92 13.09 15.85
CA THR A 150 -9.96 12.78 16.94
C THR A 150 -8.67 12.16 16.43
N VAL A 151 -8.71 11.57 15.24
CA VAL A 151 -7.58 10.85 14.65
C VAL A 151 -6.57 11.85 14.06
N LYS A 152 -5.28 11.57 14.25
CA LYS A 152 -4.20 12.34 13.62
C LYS A 152 -4.42 12.38 12.09
N GLY A 153 -4.38 13.59 11.53
CA GLY A 153 -4.60 13.81 10.10
C GLY A 153 -6.06 13.83 9.67
N SER A 154 -7.04 13.70 10.58
CA SER A 154 -8.45 13.84 10.21
C SER A 154 -8.95 15.28 10.35
N LYS A 155 -9.79 15.72 9.41
CA LYS A 155 -10.40 17.05 9.41
C LYS A 155 -11.89 16.97 9.06
N LYS A 156 -12.69 17.86 9.66
CA LYS A 156 -14.12 17.99 9.36
C LYS A 156 -14.31 18.37 7.88
N PHE A 157 -15.19 17.66 7.20
CA PHE A 157 -15.60 17.92 5.84
C PHE A 157 -16.96 18.62 5.82
N LEU A 158 -17.04 19.68 5.01
CA LEU A 158 -18.25 20.44 4.75
C LEU A 158 -18.53 20.33 3.26
N GLY A 159 -19.62 19.68 2.89
CA GLY A 159 -19.96 19.48 1.49
C GLY A 159 -20.93 18.34 1.25
N SER A 160 -21.32 18.18 -0.01
CA SER A 160 -22.33 17.19 -0.38
C SER A 160 -21.73 15.82 -0.69
N LEU A 161 -22.41 14.76 -0.26
CA LEU A 161 -22.10 13.36 -0.62
C LEU A 161 -23.29 12.71 -1.31
N VAL A 162 -23.01 11.82 -2.26
CA VAL A 162 -24.05 11.02 -2.92
C VAL A 162 -24.17 9.67 -2.21
N ILE A 163 -25.38 9.28 -1.86
CA ILE A 163 -25.69 7.94 -1.35
C ILE A 163 -26.51 7.22 -2.42
N ARG A 164 -26.16 5.96 -2.68
CA ARG A 164 -26.94 5.06 -3.54
C ARG A 164 -27.52 3.94 -2.69
N VAL A 165 -28.83 3.77 -2.76
CA VAL A 165 -29.56 2.71 -2.06
C VAL A 165 -30.07 1.75 -3.12
N GLN A 166 -29.74 0.46 -2.95
CA GLN A 166 -30.34 -0.61 -3.74
C GLN A 166 -31.45 -1.27 -2.92
N GLU A 167 -32.66 -1.26 -3.48
CA GLU A 167 -33.84 -1.92 -2.92
C GLU A 167 -34.31 -3.10 -3.79
N LEU A 168 -35.34 -3.81 -3.34
CA LEU A 168 -35.96 -4.94 -4.05
C LEU A 168 -36.70 -4.58 -5.35
N GLU A 169 -37.17 -3.34 -5.52
CA GLU A 169 -37.91 -2.89 -6.71
C GLU A 169 -37.11 -1.91 -7.58
N GLY A 170 -35.88 -1.57 -7.17
CA GLY A 170 -34.98 -0.73 -7.95
C GLY A 170 -33.91 -0.05 -7.10
N SER A 171 -33.13 0.82 -7.74
CA SER A 171 -32.10 1.62 -7.10
C SER A 171 -32.41 3.10 -7.21
N PHE A 172 -32.06 3.89 -6.20
CA PHE A 172 -32.12 5.34 -6.30
C PHE A 172 -30.86 5.99 -5.70
N SER A 173 -30.59 7.23 -6.12
CA SER A 173 -29.44 8.02 -5.65
C SER A 173 -29.95 9.32 -5.02
N GLN A 174 -29.47 9.64 -3.83
CA GLN A 174 -29.80 10.89 -3.14
C GLN A 174 -28.51 11.61 -2.72
N THR A 175 -28.52 12.94 -2.82
CA THR A 175 -27.39 13.77 -2.36
C THR A 175 -27.71 14.34 -0.99
N ILE A 176 -26.81 14.15 -0.03
CA ILE A 176 -26.88 14.69 1.34
C ILE A 176 -25.80 15.76 1.54
N LEU A 177 -26.02 16.69 2.47
CA LEU A 177 -25.09 17.78 2.76
C LEU A 177 -24.48 17.63 4.16
N LEU A 178 -23.22 17.22 4.26
CA LEU A 178 -22.56 17.09 5.55
C LEU A 178 -22.20 18.47 6.12
N GLU A 179 -22.87 18.88 7.19
CA GLU A 179 -22.59 20.14 7.93
C GLU A 179 -22.06 19.87 9.34
N ASP A 180 -22.58 18.85 10.03
CA ASP A 180 -22.29 18.55 11.43
C ASP A 180 -21.34 17.37 11.63
N SER A 181 -20.83 17.23 12.86
CA SER A 181 -20.01 16.08 13.27
C SER A 181 -20.83 14.78 13.28
N VAL A 182 -22.13 14.86 13.52
CA VAL A 182 -23.06 13.73 13.38
C VAL A 182 -24.26 14.23 12.60
N THR A 183 -24.49 13.66 11.43
CA THR A 183 -25.64 13.99 10.57
C THR A 183 -26.54 12.77 10.46
N LYS A 184 -27.81 12.94 10.83
CA LYS A 184 -28.86 11.93 10.66
C LYS A 184 -29.73 12.31 9.47
N TYR A 185 -29.92 11.38 8.55
CA TYR A 185 -30.75 11.55 7.35
C TYR A 185 -31.80 10.46 7.27
N GLU A 186 -33.01 10.89 6.92
CA GLU A 186 -34.13 9.99 6.65
C GLU A 186 -34.28 9.84 5.13
N LEU A 187 -34.09 8.62 4.61
CA LEU A 187 -34.29 8.28 3.20
C LEU A 187 -35.62 7.53 3.05
N THR A 188 -36.48 8.00 2.16
CA THR A 188 -37.77 7.34 1.90
C THR A 188 -37.56 6.06 1.11
N CYS A 189 -38.04 4.93 1.63
CA CYS A 189 -37.99 3.66 0.92
C CYS A 189 -39.15 3.56 -0.08
N HIS A 190 -38.87 3.22 -1.33
CA HIS A 190 -39.89 3.14 -2.39
C HIS A 190 -40.47 1.73 -2.55
N SER A 191 -39.66 0.71 -2.24
CA SER A 191 -40.03 -0.69 -2.39
C SER A 191 -41.05 -1.15 -1.34
N LYS A 192 -42.00 -1.97 -1.79
CA LYS A 192 -42.93 -2.67 -0.87
C LYS A 192 -42.36 -4.01 -0.44
N ILE A 193 -42.45 -4.31 0.86
CA ILE A 193 -42.09 -5.61 1.43
C ILE A 193 -42.99 -6.70 0.83
N ARG A 194 -42.40 -7.76 0.25
CA ARG A 194 -43.15 -8.92 -0.30
C ARG A 194 -42.46 -10.24 0.07
N ARG A 195 -43.26 -11.26 0.42
CA ARG A 195 -42.81 -12.59 0.94
C ARG A 195 -42.35 -13.59 -0.14
N ASN A 196 -41.75 -13.12 -1.24
CA ASN A 196 -41.28 -14.03 -2.29
C ASN A 196 -39.81 -14.39 -2.07
N LYS A 197 -39.51 -15.69 -1.99
CA LYS A 197 -38.14 -16.20 -1.71
C LYS A 197 -37.16 -16.00 -2.87
N LYS A 198 -37.66 -15.87 -4.11
CA LYS A 198 -36.89 -15.57 -5.31
C LYS A 198 -37.57 -14.46 -6.09
N LYS A 199 -36.80 -13.48 -6.55
CA LYS A 199 -37.32 -12.35 -7.31
C LYS A 199 -36.27 -11.87 -8.32
N LYS A 200 -36.75 -11.48 -9.50
CA LYS A 200 -35.99 -10.68 -10.47
C LYS A 200 -35.93 -9.25 -9.97
N ILE A 201 -34.72 -8.77 -9.69
CA ILE A 201 -34.50 -7.43 -9.15
C ILE A 201 -33.76 -6.63 -10.23
N PRO A 202 -34.29 -5.48 -10.65
CA PRO A 202 -33.61 -4.60 -11.58
C PRO A 202 -32.45 -3.90 -10.86
N LEU A 203 -31.23 -4.17 -11.31
CA LEU A 203 -30.04 -3.45 -10.88
C LEU A 203 -29.94 -2.11 -11.61
N ILE A 204 -29.16 -1.18 -11.07
CA ILE A 204 -28.88 0.11 -11.72
C ILE A 204 -28.26 -0.03 -13.12
N SER A 205 -27.60 -1.16 -13.38
CA SER A 205 -27.04 -1.50 -14.70
C SER A 205 -28.10 -1.79 -15.77
N GLY A 206 -29.37 -1.92 -15.37
CA GLY A 206 -30.49 -2.29 -16.24
C GLY A 206 -30.73 -3.79 -16.34
N ASP A 207 -29.89 -4.62 -15.71
CA ASP A 207 -30.06 -6.07 -15.69
C ASP A 207 -31.02 -6.50 -14.59
N GLU A 208 -31.95 -7.39 -14.95
CA GLU A 208 -32.78 -8.09 -13.99
C GLU A 208 -32.07 -9.36 -13.54
N VAL A 209 -31.72 -9.43 -12.26
CA VAL A 209 -31.03 -10.59 -11.69
C VAL A 209 -31.95 -11.34 -10.74
N ASP A 210 -32.04 -12.66 -10.92
CA ASP A 210 -32.72 -13.55 -9.99
C ASP A 210 -31.90 -13.69 -8.70
N MET A 211 -32.38 -13.06 -7.62
CA MET A 211 -31.73 -13.12 -6.31
C MET A 211 -32.45 -14.10 -5.39
N ASP A 212 -31.66 -14.88 -4.64
CA ASP A 212 -32.16 -15.71 -3.56
C ASP A 212 -32.23 -14.86 -2.29
N LEU A 213 -33.43 -14.72 -1.71
CA LEU A 213 -33.70 -13.81 -0.59
C LEU A 213 -33.84 -14.56 0.75
N ASN A 214 -33.46 -15.84 0.82
CA ASN A 214 -33.66 -16.66 2.01
C ASN A 214 -32.94 -16.14 3.27
N GLN A 215 -31.83 -15.40 3.12
CA GLN A 215 -31.04 -14.87 4.23
C GLN A 215 -31.35 -13.41 4.57
N MET A 216 -32.13 -12.74 3.73
CA MET A 216 -32.51 -11.36 3.97
C MET A 216 -33.58 -11.29 5.06
N ASP A 217 -33.55 -10.23 5.86
CA ASP A 217 -34.65 -9.93 6.76
C ASP A 217 -35.95 -9.74 5.95
N VAL A 218 -36.96 -10.55 6.28
CA VAL A 218 -38.28 -10.52 5.63
C VAL A 218 -38.94 -9.16 5.77
N GLU A 219 -38.53 -8.37 6.76
CA GLU A 219 -39.11 -7.06 7.06
C GLU A 219 -38.34 -5.88 6.46
N CYS A 220 -37.16 -6.08 5.87
CA CYS A 220 -36.33 -5.02 5.29
C CYS A 220 -36.22 -5.16 3.76
N PRO A 221 -36.72 -4.21 2.96
CA PRO A 221 -36.65 -4.27 1.50
C PRO A 221 -35.32 -3.74 0.92
N ILE A 222 -34.35 -3.40 1.77
CA ILE A 222 -33.05 -2.84 1.38
C ILE A 222 -32.05 -3.97 1.20
N LEU A 223 -31.31 -3.95 0.09
CA LEU A 223 -30.28 -4.94 -0.19
C LEU A 223 -28.89 -4.46 0.24
N TRP A 224 -28.49 -3.26 -0.18
CA TRP A 224 -27.24 -2.62 0.25
C TRP A 224 -27.30 -1.10 0.06
N ILE A 225 -26.45 -0.39 0.80
CA ILE A 225 -26.29 1.07 0.70
C ILE A 225 -24.83 1.38 0.42
N ARG A 226 -24.58 2.30 -0.52
CA ARG A 226 -23.25 2.80 -0.85
C ARG A 226 -23.17 4.30 -0.59
N ILE A 227 -22.09 4.71 0.07
CA ILE A 227 -21.80 6.11 0.32
C ILE A 227 -20.69 6.52 -0.65
N ASP A 228 -20.92 7.60 -1.40
CA ASP A 228 -20.00 8.20 -2.37
C ASP A 228 -19.33 7.18 -3.33
N PRO A 229 -20.12 6.45 -4.12
CA PRO A 229 -19.62 5.40 -5.01
C PRO A 229 -18.71 5.93 -6.14
N ASP A 230 -18.88 7.20 -6.55
CA ASP A 230 -18.04 7.80 -7.58
C ASP A 230 -16.68 8.28 -7.03
N LEU A 231 -16.45 8.16 -5.72
CA LEU A 231 -15.26 8.68 -5.02
C LEU A 231 -15.02 10.16 -5.31
N LYS A 232 -16.07 10.99 -5.14
CA LYS A 232 -16.00 12.44 -5.38
C LYS A 232 -15.07 13.15 -4.41
N ILE A 233 -14.84 12.56 -3.24
CA ILE A 233 -13.96 13.13 -2.23
C ILE A 233 -12.89 12.13 -1.79
N ILE A 234 -11.75 12.64 -1.32
CA ILE A 234 -10.73 11.81 -0.67
C ILE A 234 -11.22 11.57 0.76
N ARG A 235 -11.64 10.35 1.08
CA ARG A 235 -12.21 10.01 2.39
C ARG A 235 -11.74 8.65 2.87
N GLU A 236 -11.71 8.48 4.19
CA GLU A 236 -11.85 7.16 4.81
C GLU A 236 -13.32 6.93 5.14
N LEU A 237 -13.87 5.79 4.74
CA LEU A 237 -15.21 5.38 5.13
C LEU A 237 -15.14 4.05 5.88
N GLN A 238 -15.78 4.02 7.04
CA GLN A 238 -16.10 2.81 7.77
C GLN A 238 -17.62 2.71 7.80
N PHE A 239 -18.17 1.78 7.02
CA PHE A 239 -19.61 1.61 6.92
C PHE A 239 -20.02 0.28 7.55
N GLU A 240 -21.04 0.31 8.39
CA GLU A 240 -21.59 -0.87 9.05
C GLU A 240 -22.89 -1.30 8.37
N GLN A 241 -22.90 -2.54 7.88
CA GLN A 241 -24.07 -3.22 7.30
C GLN A 241 -24.08 -4.68 7.76
N ALA A 242 -25.23 -5.34 7.60
CA ALA A 242 -25.34 -6.78 7.81
C ALA A 242 -24.44 -7.56 6.83
N ASP A 243 -24.05 -8.77 7.22
CA ASP A 243 -23.21 -9.67 6.43
C ASP A 243 -23.82 -10.03 5.06
N PHE A 244 -25.13 -10.30 5.03
CA PHE A 244 -25.85 -10.59 3.78
C PHE A 244 -25.87 -9.40 2.80
N ASN A 245 -25.83 -8.16 3.28
CA ASN A 245 -25.77 -6.98 2.42
C ASN A 245 -24.46 -6.97 1.62
N TRP A 246 -23.33 -7.17 2.31
CA TRP A 246 -22.01 -7.23 1.68
C TRP A 246 -21.87 -8.42 0.73
N GLN A 247 -22.47 -9.55 1.08
CA GLN A 247 -22.52 -10.74 0.23
C GLN A 247 -23.31 -10.50 -1.07
N TYR A 248 -24.46 -9.83 -0.99
CA TYR A 248 -25.25 -9.47 -2.16
C TYR A 248 -24.55 -8.40 -3.02
N GLU A 249 -23.97 -7.39 -2.38
CA GLU A 249 -23.18 -6.36 -3.07
C GLU A 249 -22.02 -7.00 -3.85
N LEU A 250 -21.24 -7.89 -3.24
CA LEU A 250 -20.12 -8.55 -3.92
C LEU A 250 -20.57 -9.39 -5.13
N ARG A 251 -21.70 -10.10 -5.01
CA ARG A 251 -22.14 -11.05 -6.04
C ARG A 251 -22.81 -10.37 -7.24
N TYR A 252 -23.57 -9.31 -7.00
CA TYR A 252 -24.47 -8.74 -7.99
C TYR A 252 -24.08 -7.33 -8.46
N GLU A 253 -23.37 -6.56 -7.63
CA GLU A 253 -22.91 -5.23 -8.04
C GLU A 253 -21.82 -5.35 -9.12
N ARG A 254 -21.90 -4.49 -10.14
CA ARG A 254 -20.92 -4.47 -11.25
C ARG A 254 -19.78 -3.48 -11.03
N ASP A 255 -19.94 -2.58 -10.06
CA ASP A 255 -18.88 -1.63 -9.70
C ASP A 255 -17.75 -2.35 -8.96
N ILE A 256 -16.56 -2.26 -9.54
CA ILE A 256 -15.33 -2.90 -9.04
C ILE A 256 -14.95 -2.34 -7.67
N LEU A 257 -15.18 -1.04 -7.44
CA LEU A 257 -14.81 -0.40 -6.17
C LEU A 257 -15.70 -0.93 -5.03
N SER A 258 -17.01 -1.02 -5.27
CA SER A 258 -17.96 -1.63 -4.33
C SER A 258 -17.62 -3.09 -4.03
N GLN A 259 -17.22 -3.87 -5.03
CA GLN A 259 -16.77 -5.25 -4.81
C GLN A 259 -15.53 -5.32 -3.90
N PHE A 260 -14.56 -4.40 -4.04
CA PHE A 260 -13.42 -4.35 -3.13
C PHE A 260 -13.79 -3.90 -1.72
N GLU A 261 -14.68 -2.92 -1.57
CA GLU A 261 -15.19 -2.49 -0.26
C GLU A 261 -15.93 -3.65 0.44
N ALA A 262 -16.78 -4.37 -0.28
CA ALA A 262 -17.47 -5.55 0.23
C ALA A 262 -16.49 -6.67 0.62
N LEU A 263 -15.46 -6.92 -0.19
CA LEU A 263 -14.42 -7.91 0.15
C LEU A 263 -13.67 -7.58 1.44
N GLU A 264 -13.31 -6.31 1.64
CA GLU A 264 -12.63 -5.86 2.85
C GLU A 264 -13.55 -5.98 4.08
N ALA A 265 -14.84 -5.68 3.94
CA ALA A 265 -15.82 -5.85 5.01
C ALA A 265 -16.04 -7.33 5.36
N LEU A 266 -16.14 -8.21 4.35
CA LEU A 266 -16.39 -9.64 4.52
C LEU A 266 -15.27 -10.39 5.25
N LYS A 267 -14.04 -9.87 5.27
CA LYS A 267 -12.95 -10.40 6.12
C LYS A 267 -13.34 -10.49 7.60
N ARG A 268 -14.24 -9.62 8.06
CA ARG A 268 -14.74 -9.59 9.46
C ARG A 268 -15.84 -10.62 9.72
N TYR A 269 -16.53 -11.09 8.67
CA TYR A 269 -17.71 -11.96 8.74
C TYR A 269 -17.43 -13.34 8.14
N ALA A 270 -16.70 -14.15 8.90
CA ALA A 270 -16.36 -15.51 8.52
C ALA A 270 -17.57 -16.46 8.68
N SER A 271 -18.14 -16.90 7.56
CA SER A 271 -19.23 -17.88 7.54
C SER A 271 -19.07 -18.88 6.39
N GLN A 272 -19.73 -20.04 6.51
CA GLN A 272 -19.79 -21.02 5.41
C GLN A 272 -20.41 -20.41 4.15
N HIS A 273 -21.44 -19.59 4.31
CA HIS A 273 -22.11 -18.97 3.18
C HIS A 273 -21.23 -17.92 2.48
N THR A 274 -20.51 -17.09 3.25
CA THR A 274 -19.53 -16.15 2.72
C THR A 274 -18.50 -16.88 1.85
N ARG A 275 -18.00 -18.04 2.30
CA ARG A 275 -17.07 -18.89 1.54
C ARG A 275 -17.66 -19.42 0.23
N GLU A 276 -18.92 -19.86 0.25
CA GLU A 276 -19.60 -20.34 -0.96
C GLU A 276 -19.77 -19.22 -1.98
N ILE A 277 -20.20 -18.03 -1.53
CA ILE A 277 -20.33 -16.85 -2.41
C ILE A 277 -18.98 -16.46 -3.00
N LEU A 278 -17.93 -16.36 -2.19
CA LEU A 278 -16.58 -16.05 -2.66
C LEU A 278 -16.08 -17.08 -3.69
N GLY A 279 -16.39 -18.37 -3.48
CA GLY A 279 -16.12 -19.43 -4.46
C GLY A 279 -16.84 -19.20 -5.78
N THR A 280 -18.13 -18.81 -5.74
CA THR A 280 -18.88 -18.48 -6.97
C THR A 280 -18.33 -17.25 -7.69
N VAL A 281 -17.92 -16.21 -6.96
CA VAL A 281 -17.31 -14.99 -7.53
C VAL A 281 -15.94 -15.27 -8.14
N LEU A 282 -15.16 -16.15 -7.51
CA LEU A 282 -13.90 -16.63 -8.07
C LEU A 282 -14.11 -17.37 -9.41
N ASP A 283 -15.22 -18.11 -9.55
CA ASP A 283 -15.59 -18.84 -10.77
C ASP A 283 -16.19 -17.97 -11.88
N LEU A 284 -16.71 -16.79 -11.55
CA LEU A 284 -17.34 -15.88 -12.51
C LEU A 284 -16.31 -15.29 -13.50
N SER A 285 -16.37 -15.73 -14.76
CA SER A 285 -15.49 -15.25 -15.84
C SER A 285 -15.73 -13.79 -16.23
N THR A 286 -16.93 -13.26 -15.94
CA THR A 286 -17.31 -11.86 -16.18
C THR A 286 -16.76 -10.90 -15.14
N CYS A 287 -16.31 -11.41 -13.98
CA CYS A 287 -15.76 -10.60 -12.90
C CYS A 287 -14.34 -10.13 -13.23
N TYR A 288 -14.01 -8.90 -12.82
CA TYR A 288 -12.70 -8.31 -13.04
C TYR A 288 -11.60 -9.14 -12.35
N TYR A 289 -10.52 -9.43 -13.06
CA TYR A 289 -9.50 -10.36 -12.59
C TYR A 289 -8.90 -10.00 -11.22
N ARG A 290 -8.73 -8.70 -10.90
CA ARG A 290 -8.21 -8.30 -9.57
C ARG A 290 -9.19 -8.57 -8.44
N VAL A 291 -10.50 -8.43 -8.69
CA VAL A 291 -11.53 -8.78 -7.70
C VAL A 291 -11.46 -10.28 -7.43
N ARG A 292 -11.34 -11.10 -8.48
CA ARG A 292 -11.15 -12.56 -8.34
C ARG A 292 -9.89 -12.92 -7.55
N ILE A 293 -8.79 -12.18 -7.74
CA ILE A 293 -7.55 -12.39 -6.97
C ILE A 293 -7.75 -12.03 -5.50
N GLU A 294 -8.32 -10.87 -5.20
CA GLU A 294 -8.64 -10.49 -3.81
C GLU A 294 -9.66 -11.44 -3.18
N CYS A 295 -10.66 -11.92 -3.92
CA CYS A 295 -11.57 -12.99 -3.47
C CYS A 295 -10.79 -14.23 -3.02
N ALA A 296 -9.76 -14.64 -3.76
CA ALA A 296 -8.94 -15.79 -3.38
C ALA A 296 -8.16 -15.54 -2.08
N HIS A 297 -7.64 -14.33 -1.87
CA HIS A 297 -6.97 -13.96 -0.62
C HIS A 297 -7.96 -13.93 0.57
N VAL A 298 -9.11 -13.28 0.41
CA VAL A 298 -10.18 -13.24 1.43
C VAL A 298 -10.70 -14.64 1.74
N LEU A 299 -10.79 -15.52 0.74
CA LEU A 299 -11.20 -16.91 0.93
C LEU A 299 -10.21 -17.67 1.83
N THR A 300 -8.91 -17.43 1.66
CA THR A 300 -7.88 -17.97 2.55
C THR A 300 -7.98 -17.37 3.95
N ASP A 301 -8.19 -16.07 4.09
CA ASP A 301 -8.33 -15.41 5.40
C ASP A 301 -9.53 -15.98 6.18
N ILE A 302 -10.67 -16.16 5.52
CA ILE A 302 -11.86 -16.78 6.10
C ILE A 302 -11.60 -18.24 6.43
N ALA A 303 -10.96 -19.00 5.55
CA ALA A 303 -10.58 -20.39 5.83
C ALA A 303 -9.69 -20.48 7.08
N ASN A 304 -8.75 -19.56 7.24
CA ASN A 304 -7.89 -19.48 8.42
C ASN A 304 -8.67 -19.15 9.70
N SER A 305 -9.63 -18.22 9.64
CA SER A 305 -10.52 -17.92 10.79
C SER A 305 -11.46 -19.09 11.14
N MET A 306 -11.83 -19.90 10.15
CA MET A 306 -12.72 -21.06 10.31
C MET A 306 -11.95 -22.38 10.51
N ALA A 307 -10.62 -22.34 10.70
CA ALA A 307 -9.80 -23.54 10.79
C ALA A 307 -10.25 -24.51 11.90
N ASN A 308 -10.88 -23.99 12.97
CA ASN A 308 -11.42 -24.80 14.06
C ASN A 308 -12.68 -25.58 13.69
N THR A 309 -13.53 -25.00 12.84
CA THR A 309 -14.88 -25.50 12.52
C THR A 309 -14.93 -26.25 11.19
N TRP A 310 -13.99 -26.01 10.28
CA TRP A 310 -14.02 -26.59 8.94
C TRP A 310 -12.66 -27.16 8.52
N THR A 311 -12.67 -28.40 8.03
CA THR A 311 -11.48 -29.16 7.61
C THR A 311 -11.59 -29.68 6.17
N GLY A 312 -12.38 -29.04 5.31
CA GLY A 312 -12.59 -29.48 3.93
C GLY A 312 -11.48 -29.05 2.96
N THR A 313 -11.54 -29.59 1.73
CA THR A 313 -10.66 -29.18 0.63
C THR A 313 -10.92 -27.72 0.26
N LEU A 314 -9.84 -26.93 0.15
CA LEU A 314 -9.91 -25.49 -0.10
C LEU A 314 -10.60 -25.20 -1.45
N ALA A 315 -11.59 -24.30 -1.44
CA ALA A 315 -12.31 -23.92 -2.66
C ALA A 315 -11.38 -23.29 -3.71
N THR A 316 -10.36 -22.54 -3.29
CA THR A 316 -9.34 -22.00 -4.23
C THR A 316 -8.45 -23.10 -4.83
N LEU A 317 -8.13 -24.15 -4.07
CA LEU A 317 -7.39 -25.31 -4.58
C LEU A 317 -8.22 -26.04 -5.63
N SER A 318 -9.48 -26.36 -5.30
CA SER A 318 -10.44 -26.99 -6.23
C SER A 318 -10.64 -26.16 -7.50
N PHE A 319 -10.75 -24.84 -7.36
CA PHE A 319 -10.80 -23.90 -8.49
C PHE A 319 -9.56 -24.04 -9.37
N PHE A 320 -8.36 -23.96 -8.77
CA PHE A 320 -7.11 -24.03 -9.53
C PHE A 320 -6.96 -25.36 -10.25
N ARG A 321 -7.27 -26.48 -9.56
CA ARG A 321 -7.22 -27.83 -10.16
C ARG A 321 -8.14 -27.92 -11.38
N ARG A 322 -9.36 -27.40 -11.29
CA ARG A 322 -10.35 -27.44 -12.37
C ARG A 322 -9.97 -26.56 -13.57
N VAL A 323 -9.48 -25.35 -13.32
CA VAL A 323 -9.23 -24.36 -14.38
C VAL A 323 -7.88 -24.58 -15.06
N PHE A 324 -6.83 -24.83 -14.28
CA PHE A 324 -5.44 -24.84 -14.78
C PHE A 324 -4.80 -26.23 -14.85
N MET A 325 -5.41 -27.26 -14.23
CA MET A 325 -4.92 -28.64 -14.33
C MET A 325 -5.85 -29.51 -15.18
N SER A 326 -5.30 -30.54 -15.80
CA SER A 326 -6.06 -31.56 -16.51
C SER A 326 -6.53 -32.60 -15.50
N THR A 327 -7.84 -32.85 -15.46
CA THR A 327 -8.39 -34.01 -14.77
C THR A 327 -8.37 -35.17 -15.77
N ASN A 328 -7.54 -36.18 -15.53
CA ASN A 328 -7.71 -37.46 -16.22
C ASN A 328 -8.94 -38.18 -15.63
N SER A 329 -10.14 -37.69 -15.93
CA SER A 329 -11.28 -38.58 -16.05
C SER A 329 -11.20 -39.18 -17.44
N THR A 330 -10.51 -40.32 -17.59
CA THR A 330 -10.73 -41.17 -18.75
C THR A 330 -12.21 -41.53 -18.74
N SER A 331 -12.97 -40.84 -19.59
CA SER A 331 -14.28 -41.27 -20.02
C SER A 331 -14.08 -42.58 -20.76
N LEU A 332 -14.37 -43.70 -20.10
CA LEU A 332 -14.97 -44.80 -20.85
C LEU A 332 -16.37 -44.30 -21.20
N SER A 333 -16.48 -43.68 -22.37
CA SER A 333 -17.75 -43.32 -22.96
C SER A 333 -18.53 -44.61 -23.26
N THR A 334 -19.40 -45.00 -22.35
CA THR A 334 -20.59 -45.78 -22.70
C THR A 334 -21.80 -45.00 -22.22
N SER A 335 -22.44 -44.38 -23.20
CA SER A 335 -23.82 -43.90 -23.20
C SER A 335 -24.75 -44.61 -22.21
N ALA A 336 -25.38 -43.86 -21.31
CA ALA A 336 -26.80 -43.99 -20.95
C ALA A 336 -27.21 -42.98 -19.85
N THR A 337 -28.05 -42.02 -20.23
CA THR A 337 -29.39 -41.80 -19.67
C THR A 337 -29.62 -41.95 -18.16
N THR A 338 -29.85 -40.80 -17.51
CA THR A 338 -30.84 -40.54 -16.43
C THR A 338 -30.76 -41.29 -15.09
N SER A 339 -30.89 -40.46 -14.03
CA SER A 339 -31.44 -40.74 -12.69
C SER A 339 -30.47 -40.92 -11.49
N SER A 340 -30.47 -39.87 -10.66
CA SER A 340 -30.63 -39.83 -9.19
C SER A 340 -29.84 -40.78 -8.26
N THR A 341 -29.26 -40.11 -7.24
CA THR A 341 -29.05 -40.58 -5.85
C THR A 341 -28.25 -41.86 -5.63
N THR A 342 -27.01 -41.69 -5.18
CA THR A 342 -26.54 -42.25 -3.89
C THR A 342 -25.17 -41.67 -3.55
N THR A 343 -25.06 -41.18 -2.32
CA THR A 343 -23.83 -40.86 -1.62
C THR A 343 -23.04 -42.15 -1.38
N SER A 344 -21.90 -42.31 -2.03
CA SER A 344 -20.83 -43.19 -1.56
C SER A 344 -19.47 -42.59 -1.86
N SER A 345 -18.76 -42.36 -0.77
CA SER A 345 -17.37 -41.93 -0.66
C SER A 345 -16.43 -42.95 -1.28
N SER A 346 -15.92 -42.64 -2.47
CA SER A 346 -14.60 -43.11 -2.90
C SER A 346 -14.05 -42.10 -3.91
N ALA A 347 -13.24 -41.17 -3.42
CA ALA A 347 -12.47 -40.27 -4.27
C ALA A 347 -11.44 -41.11 -5.03
N ALA A 348 -11.80 -41.61 -6.20
CA ALA A 348 -10.83 -42.13 -7.15
C ALA A 348 -9.80 -41.04 -7.40
N SER A 349 -8.54 -41.31 -7.06
CA SER A 349 -7.41 -40.41 -7.19
C SER A 349 -7.22 -39.99 -8.65
N ALA A 350 -7.94 -38.96 -9.08
CA ALA A 350 -7.66 -38.28 -10.33
C ALA A 350 -6.25 -37.68 -10.22
N THR A 351 -5.29 -38.24 -10.95
CA THR A 351 -3.97 -37.65 -11.11
C THR A 351 -4.16 -36.35 -11.89
N ASN A 352 -4.13 -35.23 -11.17
CA ASN A 352 -4.27 -33.92 -11.78
C ASN A 352 -2.93 -33.57 -12.43
N ILE A 353 -2.87 -33.60 -13.75
CA ILE A 353 -1.65 -33.28 -14.50
C ILE A 353 -1.66 -31.77 -14.79
N VAL A 354 -0.56 -31.09 -14.47
CA VAL A 354 -0.37 -29.66 -14.80
C VAL A 354 -0.45 -29.48 -16.31
N ARG A 355 -1.30 -28.55 -16.78
CA ARG A 355 -1.40 -28.27 -18.22
C ARG A 355 -0.17 -27.51 -18.69
N ILE A 356 0.16 -27.68 -19.96
CA ILE A 356 1.16 -26.83 -20.62
C ILE A 356 0.71 -25.38 -20.51
N ASN A 357 1.64 -24.49 -20.18
CA ASN A 357 1.34 -23.08 -19.98
C ASN A 357 0.87 -22.42 -21.28
N ASP A 358 -0.20 -21.63 -21.18
CA ASP A 358 -0.66 -20.70 -22.21
C ASP A 358 -0.93 -19.35 -21.56
N PHE A 359 -0.04 -18.38 -21.80
CA PHE A 359 -0.16 -17.02 -21.25
C PHE A 359 -0.76 -16.02 -22.24
N SER A 360 -1.42 -16.49 -23.29
CA SER A 360 -2.08 -15.62 -24.28
C SER A 360 -3.17 -14.75 -23.65
N ASN A 361 -3.89 -15.27 -22.65
CA ASN A 361 -4.86 -14.50 -21.88
C ASN A 361 -4.20 -13.89 -20.62
N SER A 362 -3.97 -12.57 -20.66
CA SER A 362 -3.34 -11.84 -19.55
C SER A 362 -4.15 -11.86 -18.25
N GLN A 363 -5.48 -11.89 -18.32
CA GLN A 363 -6.33 -11.94 -17.12
C GLN A 363 -6.21 -13.28 -16.41
N MET A 364 -6.29 -14.38 -17.18
CA MET A 364 -6.13 -15.73 -16.63
C MET A 364 -4.70 -15.98 -16.14
N TYR A 365 -3.69 -15.43 -16.83
CA TYR A 365 -2.31 -15.49 -16.36
C TYR A 365 -2.13 -14.81 -15.00
N MET A 366 -2.70 -13.62 -14.79
CA MET A 366 -2.62 -12.93 -13.49
C MET A 366 -3.24 -13.77 -12.38
N ILE A 367 -4.38 -14.43 -12.65
CA ILE A 367 -5.05 -15.34 -11.71
C ILE A 367 -4.21 -16.60 -11.45
N GLN A 368 -3.70 -17.25 -12.50
CA GLN A 368 -2.83 -18.43 -12.39
C GLN A 368 -1.58 -18.14 -11.56
N LYS A 369 -1.03 -16.93 -11.71
CA LYS A 369 0.16 -16.48 -10.99
C LYS A 369 -0.09 -16.22 -9.50
N THR A 370 -1.20 -15.59 -9.13
CA THR A 370 -1.44 -15.11 -7.75
C THR A 370 -2.20 -16.09 -6.86
N ILE A 371 -3.09 -16.92 -7.41
CA ILE A 371 -3.83 -17.90 -6.59
C ILE A 371 -2.90 -18.85 -5.81
N PRO A 372 -1.78 -19.37 -6.36
CA PRO A 372 -0.83 -20.16 -5.57
C PRO A 372 -0.29 -19.41 -4.33
N GLN A 373 -0.10 -18.08 -4.42
CA GLN A 373 0.31 -17.27 -3.28
C GLN A 373 -0.78 -17.22 -2.21
N ALA A 374 -2.05 -17.09 -2.61
CA ALA A 374 -3.19 -17.13 -1.69
C ALA A 374 -3.35 -18.51 -1.04
N ILE A 375 -3.16 -19.60 -1.80
CA ILE A 375 -3.22 -20.97 -1.27
C ILE A 375 -2.08 -21.19 -0.24
N ALA A 376 -0.88 -20.68 -0.51
CA ALA A 376 0.27 -20.80 0.39
C ALA A 376 0.09 -20.12 1.75
N LEU A 377 -0.83 -19.15 1.86
CA LEU A 377 -1.16 -18.46 3.11
C LEU A 377 -2.17 -19.23 3.98
N GLN A 378 -2.68 -20.37 3.51
CA GLN A 378 -3.59 -21.20 4.30
C GLN A 378 -2.86 -21.82 5.49
N ARG A 379 -3.54 -21.88 6.63
CA ARG A 379 -3.07 -22.45 7.89
C ARG A 379 -4.13 -23.36 8.51
N ASN A 380 -3.68 -24.45 9.11
CA ASN A 380 -4.49 -25.35 9.92
C ASN A 380 -4.71 -24.78 11.34
N LYS A 381 -5.44 -25.51 12.19
CA LYS A 381 -5.66 -25.16 13.62
C LYS A 381 -4.37 -24.83 14.35
N ASP A 382 -3.31 -25.58 14.08
CA ASP A 382 -1.98 -25.41 14.68
C ASP A 382 -1.17 -24.26 14.07
N ARG A 383 -1.79 -23.43 13.22
CA ARG A 383 -1.14 -22.35 12.45
C ARG A 383 -0.02 -22.82 11.52
N VAL A 384 0.03 -24.12 11.19
CA VAL A 384 0.97 -24.71 10.23
C VAL A 384 0.30 -24.80 8.85
N CYS A 385 1.07 -24.61 7.78
CA CYS A 385 0.59 -24.80 6.42
C CYS A 385 0.25 -26.29 6.15
N PRO A 386 -0.91 -26.63 5.55
CA PRO A 386 -1.25 -28.01 5.24
C PRO A 386 -0.20 -28.66 4.31
N PRO A 387 0.22 -29.92 4.55
CA PRO A 387 1.20 -30.59 3.69
C PRO A 387 0.70 -30.81 2.25
N GLU A 388 -0.62 -30.92 2.05
CA GLU A 388 -1.22 -30.98 0.71
C GLU A 388 -0.87 -29.73 -0.11
N VAL A 389 -0.88 -28.55 0.51
CA VAL A 389 -0.55 -27.28 -0.16
C VAL A 389 0.91 -27.24 -0.57
N ILE A 390 1.82 -27.69 0.30
CA ILE A 390 3.25 -27.72 0.02
C ILE A 390 3.53 -28.66 -1.17
N ASN A 391 2.97 -29.87 -1.15
CA ASN A 391 3.13 -30.83 -2.24
C ASN A 391 2.54 -30.30 -3.56
N PHE A 392 1.37 -29.66 -3.49
CA PHE A 392 0.77 -29.01 -4.66
C PHE A 392 1.68 -27.93 -5.26
N LEU A 393 2.33 -27.09 -4.46
CA LEU A 393 3.27 -26.09 -4.97
C LEU A 393 4.51 -26.73 -5.62
N PHE A 394 5.03 -27.83 -5.04
CA PHE A 394 6.10 -28.61 -5.67
C PHE A 394 5.67 -29.21 -7.00
N GLU A 395 4.47 -29.77 -7.09
CA GLU A 395 3.91 -30.28 -8.35
C GLU A 395 3.87 -29.17 -9.43
N LEU A 396 3.44 -27.95 -9.06
CA LEU A 396 3.43 -26.82 -9.99
C LEU A 396 4.83 -26.43 -10.47
N ILE A 397 5.85 -26.49 -9.61
CA ILE A 397 7.23 -26.12 -9.96
C ILE A 397 7.88 -27.20 -10.82
N HIS A 398 7.76 -28.47 -10.42
CA HIS A 398 8.41 -29.60 -11.08
C HIS A 398 7.80 -29.93 -12.44
N TYR A 399 6.48 -29.77 -12.60
CA TYR A 399 5.77 -30.03 -13.86
C TYR A 399 5.47 -28.75 -14.67
N ASN A 400 6.19 -27.66 -14.40
CA ASN A 400 6.05 -26.41 -15.14
C ASN A 400 6.63 -26.53 -16.56
N GLU A 401 5.75 -26.75 -17.55
CA GLU A 401 6.11 -26.85 -18.95
C GLU A 401 5.75 -25.58 -19.73
N ASN A 402 6.78 -24.86 -20.20
CA ASN A 402 6.63 -23.62 -20.96
C ASN A 402 7.11 -23.73 -22.43
N SER A 403 7.49 -24.93 -22.89
CA SER A 403 8.14 -25.18 -24.18
C SER A 403 7.31 -24.75 -25.41
N LYS A 404 5.97 -24.78 -25.32
CA LYS A 404 5.05 -24.39 -26.41
C LYS A 404 4.49 -22.97 -26.24
N ASN A 405 4.78 -22.31 -25.13
CA ASN A 405 4.25 -21.00 -24.84
C ASN A 405 5.09 -19.92 -25.53
N ARG A 406 4.44 -18.90 -26.08
CA ARG A 406 5.15 -17.77 -26.71
C ARG A 406 5.77 -16.82 -25.68
N PHE A 407 5.27 -16.84 -24.45
CA PHE A 407 5.66 -15.93 -23.39
C PHE A 407 6.59 -16.62 -22.38
N SER A 408 7.47 -15.84 -21.74
CA SER A 408 8.34 -16.35 -20.67
C SER A 408 7.56 -16.58 -19.37
N ASP A 409 7.84 -17.68 -18.70
CA ASP A 409 7.32 -18.09 -17.39
C ASP A 409 8.15 -17.59 -16.20
N ALA A 410 9.17 -16.75 -16.43
CA ALA A 410 10.06 -16.24 -15.39
C ALA A 410 9.31 -15.63 -14.18
N PHE A 411 8.29 -14.81 -14.44
CA PHE A 411 7.47 -14.19 -13.40
C PHE A 411 6.49 -15.17 -12.74
N TYR A 412 6.08 -16.22 -13.43
CA TYR A 412 5.25 -17.29 -12.87
C TYR A 412 6.08 -18.13 -11.90
N ARG A 413 7.26 -18.59 -12.32
CA ARG A 413 8.24 -19.29 -11.48
C ARG A 413 8.65 -18.50 -10.24
N SER A 414 8.98 -17.22 -10.41
CA SER A 414 9.26 -16.30 -9.29
C SER A 414 8.09 -16.24 -8.28
N SER A 415 6.84 -16.22 -8.77
CA SER A 415 5.64 -16.25 -7.92
C SER A 415 5.47 -17.56 -7.16
N LEU A 416 5.76 -18.71 -7.79
CA LEU A 416 5.71 -20.02 -7.15
C LEU A 416 6.76 -20.14 -6.04
N ILE A 417 7.97 -19.62 -6.27
CA ILE A 417 9.03 -19.56 -5.26
C ILE A 417 8.60 -18.68 -4.09
N ASP A 418 8.06 -17.48 -4.35
CA ASP A 418 7.52 -16.61 -3.31
C ASP A 418 6.38 -17.31 -2.53
N SER A 419 5.57 -18.13 -3.20
CA SER A 419 4.52 -18.96 -2.59
C SER A 419 5.10 -20.02 -1.66
N LEU A 420 6.15 -20.75 -2.07
CA LEU A 420 6.86 -21.67 -1.18
C LEU A 420 7.43 -20.95 0.05
N GLY A 421 7.97 -19.74 -0.12
CA GLY A 421 8.42 -18.94 1.01
C GLY A 421 7.30 -18.54 1.98
N ASN A 422 6.06 -18.42 1.49
CA ASN A 422 4.89 -18.11 2.31
C ASN A 422 4.33 -19.33 3.04
N THR A 423 4.70 -20.57 2.70
CA THR A 423 4.30 -21.76 3.48
C THR A 423 5.10 -21.92 4.78
N LEU A 424 6.26 -21.26 4.87
CA LEU A 424 7.11 -21.27 6.06
C LEU A 424 6.35 -20.69 7.26
N THR A 425 6.42 -21.40 8.37
CA THR A 425 5.71 -21.06 9.61
C THR A 425 6.73 -20.94 10.74
N ASN A 426 6.65 -19.86 11.52
CA ASN A 426 7.45 -19.73 12.74
C ASN A 426 6.79 -20.51 13.87
N ILE A 427 7.29 -21.71 14.14
CA ILE A 427 6.78 -22.61 15.19
C ILE A 427 7.15 -22.08 16.61
N GLY A 428 8.10 -21.14 16.71
CA GLY A 428 8.61 -20.63 17.98
C GLY A 428 7.67 -19.71 18.77
N LEU A 429 6.53 -19.29 18.19
CA LEU A 429 5.55 -18.41 18.85
C LEU A 429 4.30 -19.13 19.38
N THR A 430 4.17 -20.45 19.15
CA THR A 430 2.96 -21.22 19.49
C THR A 430 3.09 -22.08 20.75
N SER A 431 4.27 -22.18 21.36
CA SER A 431 4.49 -23.01 22.54
C SER A 431 4.71 -22.15 23.78
N THR A 432 3.67 -22.00 24.60
CA THR A 432 3.72 -21.49 25.97
C THR A 432 4.39 -22.50 26.92
N THR A 433 5.54 -23.05 26.54
CA THR A 433 6.30 -24.00 27.37
C THR A 433 7.74 -23.52 27.50
N THR A 434 8.10 -23.28 28.75
CA THR A 434 9.37 -22.77 29.27
C THR A 434 10.54 -23.74 29.06
N ASN A 435 10.90 -24.04 27.81
CA ASN A 435 12.13 -24.77 27.49
C ASN A 435 12.71 -24.27 26.16
N VAL A 436 13.44 -23.17 26.25
CA VAL A 436 14.12 -22.50 25.12
C VAL A 436 15.27 -23.34 24.57
N ASP A 437 15.86 -24.23 25.37
CA ASP A 437 17.07 -24.98 25.00
C ASP A 437 16.82 -26.31 24.26
N LEU A 438 15.58 -26.82 24.22
CA LEU A 438 15.24 -28.02 23.43
C LEU A 438 14.75 -27.73 22.01
N LEU A 439 14.48 -26.46 21.68
CA LEU A 439 13.94 -26.04 20.36
C LEU A 439 15.02 -25.92 19.27
N LEU A 440 16.28 -25.70 19.65
CA LEU A 440 17.41 -25.59 18.71
C LEU A 440 17.83 -26.93 18.09
N ASN A 441 17.39 -28.05 18.66
CA ASN A 441 17.75 -29.41 18.23
C ASN A 441 16.58 -30.19 17.60
N HIS A 442 15.45 -29.54 17.28
CA HIS A 442 14.51 -30.16 16.34
C HIS A 442 15.17 -30.18 14.97
N THR A 443 15.56 -31.38 14.52
CA THR A 443 15.90 -31.68 13.14
C THR A 443 15.02 -30.84 12.21
N LEU A 444 15.63 -29.91 11.47
CA LEU A 444 14.95 -29.08 10.47
C LEU A 444 13.84 -29.89 9.80
N ASP A 445 12.60 -29.42 9.88
CA ASP A 445 11.44 -30.11 9.31
C ASP A 445 11.79 -30.55 7.88
N ASN A 446 11.52 -31.81 7.55
CA ASN A 446 11.88 -32.38 6.25
C ASN A 446 11.31 -31.55 5.10
N ASN A 447 10.15 -30.91 5.31
CA ASN A 447 9.57 -29.98 4.34
C ASN A 447 10.40 -28.71 4.17
N THR A 448 10.92 -28.14 5.25
CA THR A 448 11.81 -26.96 5.19
C THR A 448 13.11 -27.26 4.46
N LYS A 449 13.69 -28.45 4.66
CA LYS A 449 14.87 -28.89 3.89
C LYS A 449 14.54 -29.03 2.41
N ARG A 450 13.42 -29.68 2.06
CA ARG A 450 12.95 -29.78 0.67
C ARG A 450 12.77 -28.41 0.01
N ILE A 451 12.21 -27.44 0.74
CA ILE A 451 12.04 -26.07 0.26
C ILE A 451 13.41 -25.41 0.02
N PHE A 452 14.34 -25.54 0.96
CA PHE A 452 15.70 -25.00 0.82
C PHE A 452 16.44 -25.58 -0.38
N ASP A 453 16.43 -26.91 -0.56
CA ASP A 453 17.09 -27.59 -1.67
C ASP A 453 16.51 -27.15 -3.03
N GLU A 454 15.18 -27.02 -3.12
CA GLU A 454 14.52 -26.53 -4.32
C GLU A 454 14.88 -25.07 -4.63
N ILE A 455 14.96 -24.20 -3.63
CA ILE A 455 15.34 -22.79 -3.84
C ILE A 455 16.78 -22.69 -4.36
N LEU A 456 17.70 -23.48 -3.80
CA LEU A 456 19.08 -23.55 -4.29
C LEU A 456 19.14 -24.08 -5.73
N LEU A 457 18.34 -25.11 -6.05
CA LEU A 457 18.23 -25.61 -7.42
C LEU A 457 17.74 -24.52 -8.38
N GLN A 458 16.69 -23.79 -8.02
CA GLN A 458 16.15 -22.70 -8.84
C GLN A 458 17.13 -21.53 -8.99
N LEU A 459 17.90 -21.21 -7.95
CA LEU A 459 18.95 -20.19 -7.99
C LEU A 459 20.08 -20.60 -8.93
N ASN A 460 20.54 -21.85 -8.84
CA ASN A 460 21.56 -22.39 -9.74
C ASN A 460 21.07 -22.44 -11.20
N PHE A 461 19.80 -22.80 -11.40
CA PHE A 461 19.19 -22.79 -12.73
C PHE A 461 19.15 -21.37 -13.32
N ASP A 462 18.76 -20.37 -12.54
CA ASP A 462 18.71 -18.96 -12.98
C ASP A 462 20.11 -18.38 -13.22
N LYS A 463 21.16 -18.95 -12.60
CA LYS A 463 22.55 -18.61 -12.89
C LYS A 463 23.04 -19.14 -14.24
N ILE A 464 22.55 -20.32 -14.66
CA ILE A 464 22.90 -20.95 -15.94
C ILE A 464 22.03 -20.37 -17.08
N ILE A 465 20.72 -20.26 -16.85
CA ILE A 465 19.75 -19.73 -17.81
C ILE A 465 19.05 -18.53 -17.15
N PRO A 466 19.57 -17.31 -17.35
CA PRO A 466 19.08 -16.14 -16.66
C PRO A 466 17.67 -15.76 -17.08
N SER A 467 16.79 -15.64 -16.10
CA SER A 467 15.47 -15.04 -16.26
C SER A 467 15.57 -13.53 -16.54
N TYR A 468 14.54 -12.99 -17.19
CA TYR A 468 14.48 -11.56 -17.48
C TYR A 468 14.58 -10.71 -16.20
N GLY A 469 15.65 -9.94 -16.09
CA GLY A 469 15.94 -9.10 -14.92
C GLY A 469 16.17 -9.91 -13.63
N PHE A 470 16.57 -11.19 -13.74
CA PHE A 470 16.88 -12.08 -12.63
C PHE A 470 15.75 -12.14 -11.58
N CYS A 471 14.50 -12.16 -12.04
CA CYS A 471 13.36 -12.13 -11.13
C CYS A 471 13.26 -13.39 -10.27
N VAL A 472 13.67 -14.54 -10.80
CA VAL A 472 13.74 -15.81 -10.05
C VAL A 472 14.78 -15.70 -8.95
N THR A 473 16.01 -15.26 -9.27
CA THR A 473 17.06 -14.98 -8.27
C THR A 473 16.58 -14.03 -7.17
N CYS A 474 15.89 -12.93 -7.53
CA CYS A 474 15.36 -11.98 -6.54
C CYS A 474 14.36 -12.65 -5.57
N SER A 475 13.48 -13.53 -6.08
CA SER A 475 12.57 -14.30 -5.24
C SER A 475 13.32 -15.31 -4.38
N CYS A 476 14.29 -16.06 -4.94
CA CYS A 476 15.13 -16.98 -4.18
C CYS A 476 15.83 -16.29 -3.01
N LEU A 477 16.47 -15.14 -3.23
CA LEU A 477 17.14 -14.38 -2.16
C LEU A 477 16.19 -13.99 -1.03
N LYS A 478 14.97 -13.54 -1.37
CA LYS A 478 13.95 -13.20 -0.36
C LYS A 478 13.51 -14.42 0.44
N VAL A 479 13.33 -15.57 -0.21
CA VAL A 479 12.91 -16.79 0.50
C VAL A 479 14.05 -17.36 1.33
N LEU A 480 15.29 -17.30 0.86
CA LEU A 480 16.47 -17.62 1.68
C LEU A 480 16.53 -16.73 2.93
N HIS A 481 16.30 -15.41 2.79
CA HIS A 481 16.20 -14.52 3.94
C HIS A 481 15.08 -14.92 4.91
N LYS A 482 13.88 -15.26 4.39
CA LYS A 482 12.77 -15.76 5.21
C LYS A 482 13.12 -17.05 5.94
N LEU A 483 13.78 -18.01 5.27
CA LEU A 483 14.25 -19.26 5.86
C LEU A 483 15.25 -19.01 7.00
N TYR A 484 16.16 -18.05 6.80
CA TYR A 484 17.12 -17.64 7.82
C TYR A 484 16.41 -17.10 9.08
N ILE A 485 15.43 -16.20 8.91
CA ILE A 485 14.69 -15.59 10.02
C ILE A 485 13.78 -16.60 10.72
N ILE A 486 12.99 -17.36 9.97
CA ILE A 486 11.91 -18.19 10.49
C ILE A 486 12.40 -19.54 10.97
N SER A 487 13.26 -20.20 10.19
CA SER A 487 13.69 -21.58 10.41
C SER A 487 15.06 -21.69 11.06
N GLY A 488 15.75 -20.57 11.29
CA GLY A 488 17.05 -20.54 11.94
C GLY A 488 18.18 -21.22 11.14
N ILE A 489 17.97 -21.48 9.83
CA ILE A 489 19.00 -22.07 8.97
C ILE A 489 20.17 -21.10 8.93
N PRO A 490 21.41 -21.50 9.29
CA PRO A 490 22.57 -20.61 9.24
C PRO A 490 22.97 -20.38 7.78
N ILE A 491 22.44 -19.30 7.18
CA ILE A 491 22.85 -18.80 5.87
C ILE A 491 23.96 -17.78 6.10
N ASP A 492 25.05 -17.92 5.34
CA ASP A 492 26.15 -16.95 5.40
C ASP A 492 25.69 -15.60 4.85
N ILE A 493 25.91 -14.54 5.64
CA ILE A 493 25.56 -13.16 5.28
C ILE A 493 26.39 -12.70 4.08
N ASN A 494 27.57 -13.27 3.88
CA ASN A 494 28.45 -12.96 2.74
C ASN A 494 27.77 -13.14 1.39
N VAL A 495 26.85 -14.09 1.28
CA VAL A 495 26.05 -14.30 0.07
C VAL A 495 25.32 -13.02 -0.33
N PHE A 496 24.71 -12.32 0.64
CA PHE A 496 23.99 -11.07 0.36
C PHE A 496 24.94 -9.91 0.03
N TYR A 497 26.15 -9.88 0.60
CA TYR A 497 27.16 -8.91 0.22
C TYR A 497 27.59 -9.09 -1.24
N GLU A 498 27.85 -10.32 -1.68
CA GLU A 498 28.20 -10.64 -3.07
C GLU A 498 27.12 -10.15 -4.04
N TYR A 499 25.84 -10.43 -3.76
CA TYR A 499 24.73 -9.98 -4.61
C TYR A 499 24.48 -8.46 -4.56
N ALA A 500 24.99 -7.75 -3.54
CA ALA A 500 24.91 -6.29 -3.43
C ALA A 500 26.05 -5.55 -4.18
N THR A 501 27.13 -6.25 -4.52
CA THR A 501 28.30 -5.65 -5.20
C THR A 501 27.96 -5.02 -6.55
N TYR A 502 28.77 -4.05 -6.95
CA TYR A 502 28.68 -3.40 -8.25
C TYR A 502 28.99 -4.40 -9.38
N GLY A 503 28.23 -4.33 -10.48
CA GLY A 503 28.33 -5.26 -11.61
C GLY A 503 27.21 -6.30 -11.67
N MET A 504 26.49 -6.52 -10.56
CA MET A 504 25.25 -7.30 -10.55
C MET A 504 24.07 -6.46 -11.08
N PHE A 505 23.01 -7.12 -11.56
CA PHE A 505 21.84 -6.42 -12.10
C PHE A 505 21.14 -5.58 -11.01
N ASP A 506 20.76 -4.33 -11.32
CA ASP A 506 20.25 -3.34 -10.36
C ASP A 506 19.13 -3.88 -9.44
N ARG A 507 18.23 -4.69 -9.99
CA ARG A 507 17.12 -5.29 -9.22
C ARG A 507 17.61 -6.32 -8.19
N VAL A 508 18.63 -7.10 -8.52
CA VAL A 508 19.25 -8.09 -7.62
C VAL A 508 19.98 -7.36 -6.51
N ARG A 509 20.80 -6.36 -6.87
CA ARG A 509 21.52 -5.49 -5.92
C ARG A 509 20.58 -4.84 -4.93
N LEU A 510 19.51 -4.20 -5.42
CA LEU A 510 18.50 -3.59 -4.58
C LEU A 510 17.83 -4.62 -3.66
N THR A 511 17.54 -5.83 -4.15
CA THR A 511 16.92 -6.88 -3.33
C THR A 511 17.85 -7.35 -2.22
N ALA A 512 19.14 -7.54 -2.51
CA ALA A 512 20.16 -7.89 -1.53
C ALA A 512 20.34 -6.78 -0.48
N CYS A 513 20.43 -5.51 -0.90
CA CYS A 513 20.51 -4.39 0.03
C CYS A 513 19.27 -4.27 0.92
N LYS A 514 18.06 -4.53 0.38
CA LYS A 514 16.83 -4.55 1.18
C LYS A 514 16.88 -5.63 2.26
N ILE A 515 17.33 -6.83 1.90
CA ILE A 515 17.53 -7.94 2.85
C ILE A 515 18.52 -7.54 3.95
N LEU A 516 19.66 -6.94 3.59
CA LEU A 516 20.66 -6.48 4.57
C LEU A 516 20.08 -5.43 5.54
N VAL A 517 19.22 -4.53 5.04
CA VAL A 517 18.51 -3.54 5.87
C VAL A 517 17.50 -4.21 6.80
N GLU A 518 16.69 -5.16 6.32
CA GLU A 518 15.75 -5.92 7.16
C GLU A 518 16.49 -6.71 8.26
N GLN A 519 17.70 -7.20 8.00
CA GLN A 519 18.54 -7.86 9.00
C GLN A 519 19.02 -6.92 10.11
N LEU A 520 19.18 -5.61 9.83
CA LEU A 520 19.54 -4.64 10.87
C LEU A 520 18.47 -4.57 11.94
N GLU A 521 17.19 -4.55 11.56
CA GLU A 521 16.06 -4.51 12.49
C GLU A 521 16.04 -5.74 13.43
N THR A 522 16.45 -6.91 12.92
CA THR A 522 16.37 -8.18 13.67
C THR A 522 17.63 -8.46 14.50
N ARG A 523 18.83 -8.21 13.95
CA ARG A 523 20.11 -8.65 14.56
C ARG A 523 21.02 -7.52 15.04
N MET A 524 20.74 -6.27 14.69
CA MET A 524 21.48 -5.09 15.16
C MET A 524 23.01 -5.18 14.96
N ASN A 525 23.45 -5.69 13.79
CA ASN A 525 24.88 -5.86 13.49
C ASN A 525 25.51 -4.58 12.92
N GLN A 526 26.52 -4.04 13.61
CA GLN A 526 27.22 -2.80 13.21
C GLN A 526 27.94 -2.92 11.86
N SER A 527 28.51 -4.09 11.55
CA SER A 527 29.24 -4.30 10.29
C SER A 527 28.36 -4.13 9.04
N VAL A 528 27.11 -4.59 9.13
CA VAL A 528 26.11 -4.45 8.07
C VAL A 528 25.73 -2.98 7.88
N LEU A 529 25.56 -2.24 8.98
CA LEU A 529 25.24 -0.81 8.95
C LEU A 529 26.37 0.00 8.31
N ASP A 530 27.61 -0.28 8.70
CA ASP A 530 28.79 0.37 8.13
C ASP A 530 28.95 0.07 6.63
N TYR A 531 28.67 -1.16 6.20
CA TYR A 531 28.66 -1.52 4.78
C TYR A 531 27.58 -0.74 4.00
N ILE A 532 26.38 -0.61 4.56
CA ILE A 532 25.29 0.15 3.93
C ILE A 532 25.64 1.64 3.82
N PHE A 533 26.22 2.24 4.86
CA PHE A 533 26.69 3.63 4.77
C PHE A 533 27.79 3.80 3.73
N LYS A 534 28.73 2.85 3.63
CA LYS A 534 29.77 2.85 2.59
C LYS A 534 29.18 2.78 1.18
N LEU A 535 28.12 1.99 0.98
CA LEU A 535 27.38 1.95 -0.28
C LEU A 535 26.69 3.29 -0.59
N ILE A 536 26.02 3.89 0.38
CA ILE A 536 25.35 5.19 0.19
C ILE A 536 26.36 6.29 -0.18
N GLU A 537 27.56 6.25 0.38
CA GLU A 537 28.63 7.22 0.11
C GLU A 537 29.30 7.01 -1.25
N ASN A 538 29.66 5.77 -1.60
CA ASN A 538 30.60 5.49 -2.68
C ASN A 538 29.99 4.85 -3.94
N ASP A 539 28.76 4.32 -3.91
CA ASP A 539 28.22 3.57 -5.05
C ASP A 539 27.97 4.43 -6.29
N PRO A 540 28.39 4.06 -7.51
CA PRO A 540 28.16 4.93 -8.67
C PRO A 540 26.67 5.13 -9.04
N ASP A 541 25.76 4.24 -8.64
CA ASP A 541 24.32 4.38 -8.95
C ASP A 541 23.57 5.19 -7.87
N TYR A 542 23.27 6.44 -8.18
CA TYR A 542 22.45 7.33 -7.34
C TYR A 542 21.05 6.78 -7.06
N ASN A 543 20.43 6.06 -8.01
CA ASN A 543 19.09 5.52 -7.81
C ASN A 543 19.08 4.39 -6.78
N LEU A 544 20.13 3.56 -6.76
CA LEU A 544 20.32 2.55 -5.72
C LEU A 544 20.52 3.20 -4.35
N ARG A 545 21.43 4.19 -4.25
CA ARG A 545 21.65 4.95 -2.99
C ARG A 545 20.34 5.47 -2.41
N ARG A 546 19.57 6.19 -3.24
CA ARG A 546 18.26 6.75 -2.84
C ARG A 546 17.30 5.66 -2.37
N LYS A 547 17.16 4.56 -3.12
CA LYS A 547 16.25 3.46 -2.76
C LYS A 547 16.66 2.73 -1.48
N ILE A 548 17.96 2.65 -1.18
CA ILE A 548 18.46 2.09 0.08
C ILE A 548 18.04 2.99 1.24
N VAL A 549 18.27 4.31 1.14
CA VAL A 549 17.86 5.27 2.18
C VAL A 549 16.35 5.24 2.38
N GLN A 550 15.55 5.22 1.31
CA GLN A 550 14.09 5.06 1.40
C GLN A 550 13.63 3.76 2.05
N HIS A 551 14.45 2.70 1.96
CA HIS A 551 14.14 1.45 2.62
C HIS A 551 14.57 1.47 4.08
N LEU A 552 15.68 2.12 4.42
CA LEU A 552 16.09 2.43 5.80
C LEU A 552 15.05 3.31 6.51
N CYS A 553 14.42 4.28 5.85
CA CYS A 553 13.35 5.08 6.47
C CYS A 553 12.13 4.21 6.82
N ARG A 554 11.82 3.19 6.00
CA ARG A 554 10.69 2.26 6.26
C ARG A 554 11.02 1.22 7.33
N HIS A 555 12.26 0.74 7.34
CA HIS A 555 12.80 -0.23 8.29
C HIS A 555 14.02 0.37 9.00
N PRO A 556 13.79 1.35 9.89
CA PRO A 556 14.89 2.00 10.60
C PRO A 556 15.55 1.01 11.56
N PRO A 557 16.89 1.05 11.73
CA PRO A 557 17.59 0.14 12.63
C PRO A 557 17.13 0.30 14.09
N PHE A 558 16.72 1.51 14.48
CA PHE A 558 16.07 1.79 15.75
C PHE A 558 15.22 3.05 15.62
N ARG A 559 14.27 3.22 16.53
CA ARG A 559 13.45 4.44 16.63
C ARG A 559 13.87 5.30 17.82
N GLN A 560 13.39 6.54 17.82
CA GLN A 560 13.62 7.49 18.92
C GLN A 560 13.31 6.84 20.28
N ASN A 561 14.21 7.04 21.25
CA ASN A 561 14.14 6.52 22.63
C ASN A 561 14.26 5.00 22.78
N GLN A 562 14.61 4.25 21.74
CA GLN A 562 14.91 2.82 21.85
C GLN A 562 16.38 2.61 22.22
N THR A 563 16.65 1.78 23.23
CA THR A 563 18.00 1.36 23.58
C THR A 563 18.49 0.33 22.56
N CYS A 564 19.49 0.70 21.75
CA CYS A 564 20.02 -0.15 20.69
C CYS A 564 21.55 -0.06 20.67
N THR A 565 22.22 -1.18 20.43
CA THR A 565 23.68 -1.27 20.29
C THR A 565 24.24 -0.49 19.11
N LEU A 566 23.39 -0.19 18.12
CA LEU A 566 23.72 0.62 16.95
C LEU A 566 23.66 2.14 17.22
N ASN A 567 23.10 2.54 18.38
CA ASN A 567 22.99 3.94 18.77
C ASN A 567 24.31 4.46 19.37
N ASN A 568 25.30 4.62 18.50
CA ASN A 568 26.66 5.04 18.88
C ASN A 568 26.97 6.43 18.32
N PRO A 569 27.90 7.20 18.95
CA PRO A 569 28.36 8.48 18.43
C PRO A 569 28.86 8.39 16.97
N THR A 570 29.55 7.29 16.64
CA THR A 570 30.07 7.03 15.28
C THR A 570 28.96 6.97 14.23
N THR A 571 27.84 6.32 14.53
CA THR A 571 26.66 6.24 13.67
C THR A 571 26.07 7.63 13.43
N VAL A 572 25.97 8.46 14.47
CA VAL A 572 25.49 9.86 14.36
C VAL A 572 26.41 10.68 13.45
N HIS A 573 27.72 10.62 13.69
CA HIS A 573 28.70 11.37 12.91
C HIS A 573 28.71 10.93 11.43
N LYS A 574 28.64 9.63 11.14
CA LYS A 574 28.54 9.13 9.77
C LYS A 574 27.26 9.60 9.09
N LEU A 575 26.11 9.50 9.75
CA LEU A 575 24.84 9.95 9.20
C LEU A 575 24.84 11.47 8.92
N TRP A 576 25.40 12.26 9.85
CA TRP A 576 25.55 13.70 9.67
C TRP A 576 26.49 14.05 8.50
N SER A 577 27.63 13.36 8.40
CA SER A 577 28.58 13.51 7.29
C SER A 577 27.93 13.20 5.93
N LEU A 578 27.15 12.11 5.85
CA LEU A 578 26.40 11.75 4.64
C LEU A 578 25.41 12.86 4.25
N MET A 579 24.69 13.44 5.21
CA MET A 579 23.78 14.55 4.95
C MET A 579 24.49 15.79 4.42
N THR A 580 25.68 16.12 4.94
CA THR A 580 26.44 17.30 4.50
C THR A 580 27.15 17.09 3.16
N ASN A 581 27.62 15.86 2.88
CA ASN A 581 28.41 15.55 1.69
C ASN A 581 27.56 15.32 0.43
N CYS A 582 26.24 15.14 0.57
CA CYS A 582 25.30 15.01 -0.55
C CYS A 582 24.99 16.36 -1.23
N ALA A 583 26.00 16.98 -1.86
CA ALA A 583 25.84 18.27 -2.54
C ALA A 583 25.04 18.17 -3.86
N TYR A 584 25.19 17.06 -4.60
CA TYR A 584 24.61 16.90 -5.94
C TYR A 584 23.22 16.23 -5.93
N ASP A 585 22.89 15.49 -4.87
CA ASP A 585 21.60 14.80 -4.73
C ASP A 585 20.81 15.31 -3.53
N ASN A 586 19.96 16.30 -3.81
CA ASN A 586 19.06 16.88 -2.81
C ASN A 586 18.05 15.85 -2.27
N GLN A 587 17.62 14.88 -3.07
CA GLN A 587 16.60 13.91 -2.66
C GLN A 587 17.18 12.92 -1.66
N THR A 588 18.35 12.34 -1.95
CA THR A 588 19.01 11.45 -0.99
C THR A 588 19.37 12.19 0.29
N ARG A 589 19.79 13.46 0.23
CA ARG A 589 20.02 14.28 1.42
C ARG A 589 18.75 14.45 2.27
N ASN A 590 17.61 14.73 1.65
CA ASN A 590 16.35 14.90 2.37
C ASN A 590 15.86 13.59 2.98
N ASP A 591 15.98 12.48 2.24
CA ASP A 591 15.63 11.14 2.73
C ASP A 591 16.55 10.76 3.92
N LEU A 592 17.84 11.13 3.91
CA LEU A 592 18.75 10.97 5.05
C LEU A 592 18.36 11.85 6.24
N GLY A 593 17.89 13.07 5.99
CA GLY A 593 17.34 13.95 7.04
C GLY A 593 16.07 13.38 7.67
N GLU A 594 15.20 12.76 6.86
CA GLU A 594 14.02 12.02 7.34
C GLU A 594 14.44 10.81 8.19
N LEU A 595 15.44 10.04 7.74
CA LEU A 595 16.02 8.94 8.52
C LEU A 595 16.54 9.43 9.89
N TYR A 596 17.28 10.54 9.91
CA TYR A 596 17.77 11.15 11.14
C TYR A 596 16.61 11.52 12.07
N GLN A 597 15.54 12.12 11.54
CA GLN A 597 14.35 12.47 12.31
C GLN A 597 13.64 11.22 12.87
N ILE A 598 13.59 10.11 12.13
CA ILE A 598 12.99 8.85 12.60
C ILE A 598 13.82 8.22 13.73
N MET A 599 15.14 8.24 13.61
CA MET A 599 16.06 7.59 14.56
C MET A 599 16.26 8.42 15.85
N TYR A 600 16.39 9.75 15.72
CA TYR A 600 16.78 10.63 16.84
C TYR A 600 15.72 11.68 17.20
N GLY A 601 14.76 11.96 16.31
CA GLY A 601 13.75 12.98 16.49
C GLY A 601 14.29 14.40 16.33
N LEU A 602 13.58 15.36 16.94
CA LEU A 602 13.96 16.79 16.94
C LEU A 602 14.92 17.14 18.08
N ASN A 603 15.16 16.20 19.00
CA ASN A 603 15.98 16.40 20.18
C ASN A 603 17.42 15.97 19.90
N ARG A 604 18.35 16.41 20.75
CA ARG A 604 19.74 15.98 20.68
C ARG A 604 19.83 14.45 20.89
N PRO A 605 20.61 13.71 20.08
CA PRO A 605 20.86 12.28 20.30
C PRO A 605 21.42 12.01 21.69
N ASN A 606 20.79 11.10 22.44
CA ASN A 606 21.18 10.75 23.82
C ASN A 606 22.58 10.11 23.92
N CYS A 607 23.11 9.58 22.82
CA CYS A 607 24.44 8.96 22.77
C CYS A 607 25.59 9.97 22.70
N LEU A 608 25.31 11.27 22.55
CA LEU A 608 26.35 12.31 22.53
C LEU A 608 26.53 12.92 23.93
N PRO A 609 27.78 13.14 24.39
CA PRO A 609 28.06 13.69 25.73
C PRO A 609 27.47 15.09 25.89
N THR A 610 26.81 15.38 27.03
CA THR A 610 26.27 16.71 27.29
C THR A 610 27.39 17.69 27.66
N SER A 611 27.15 19.00 27.53
CA SER A 611 28.14 20.03 27.90
C SER A 611 28.54 19.98 29.39
N ASN A 612 27.74 19.33 30.23
CA ASN A 612 28.08 19.10 31.64
C ASN A 612 29.04 17.90 31.81
N ASP A 613 28.94 16.87 30.96
CA ASP A 613 29.84 15.70 30.97
C ASP A 613 31.25 16.04 30.45
N ILE A 614 31.37 17.08 29.61
CA ILE A 614 32.65 17.57 29.08
C ILE A 614 33.49 18.25 30.17
N ASN A 615 32.86 18.79 31.22
CA ASN A 615 33.58 19.38 32.36
C ASN A 615 34.08 18.33 33.36
N ASP A 616 33.50 17.12 33.40
CA ASP A 616 33.96 16.01 34.23
C ASP A 616 34.99 15.12 33.51
N MET A 617 35.10 15.20 32.18
CA MET A 617 36.15 14.53 31.40
C MET A 617 37.34 15.45 31.13
N SER A 618 38.01 15.84 32.21
CA SER A 618 39.41 16.27 32.13
C SER A 618 40.18 15.62 33.26
N ILE A 619 40.83 14.49 32.96
CA ILE A 619 42.27 14.27 33.12
C ILE A 619 42.58 12.77 32.88
N LYS A 620 43.42 12.57 31.85
CA LYS A 620 44.30 11.43 31.52
C LYS A 620 43.83 10.33 30.56
N ASP A 621 44.50 10.43 29.40
CA ASP A 621 44.93 9.40 28.46
C ASP A 621 44.09 9.26 27.17
N GLU A 622 44.79 9.38 26.04
CA GLU A 622 44.36 9.39 24.62
C GLU A 622 43.98 10.74 23.98
N LEU A 623 44.90 11.71 24.00
CA LEU A 623 44.79 12.98 23.24
C LEU A 623 45.90 13.22 22.21
N ASP A 624 46.62 12.17 21.78
CA ASP A 624 47.69 12.32 20.77
C ASP A 624 47.30 11.91 19.34
N ASP A 625 46.08 11.38 19.10
CA ASP A 625 45.66 10.95 17.74
C ASP A 625 44.49 11.75 17.11
N VAL A 626 44.03 12.84 17.75
CA VAL A 626 42.88 13.66 17.26
C VAL A 626 43.27 15.11 16.96
N SER A 627 44.53 15.50 17.16
CA SER A 627 44.98 16.89 16.99
C SER A 627 45.01 17.39 15.53
N ASP A 628 44.86 16.51 14.54
CA ASP A 628 44.87 16.89 13.10
C ASP A 628 43.48 17.07 12.45
N THR A 629 42.37 16.95 13.18
CA THR A 629 41.01 17.10 12.61
C THR A 629 40.09 18.07 13.33
N ILE A 630 40.65 19.12 13.93
CA ILE A 630 39.88 20.34 14.25
C ILE A 630 39.83 21.19 12.98
N VAL A 631 38.87 20.89 12.09
CA VAL A 631 38.42 21.90 11.13
C VAL A 631 37.64 22.92 11.94
N ASP A 632 38.25 24.09 12.16
CA ASP A 632 37.57 25.27 12.69
C ASP A 632 36.22 25.43 11.98
N ILE A 633 35.15 25.24 12.75
CA ILE A 633 33.78 25.49 12.30
C ILE A 633 33.64 26.98 12.19
N ASP A 634 33.91 27.51 10.99
CA ASP A 634 33.73 28.92 10.68
C ASP A 634 32.26 29.31 10.95
N PRO A 635 31.98 30.20 11.92
CA PRO A 635 30.62 30.58 12.29
C PRO A 635 29.85 31.24 11.13
N GLU A 636 30.52 31.63 10.05
CA GLU A 636 29.87 32.07 8.81
C GLU A 636 29.13 30.94 8.07
N ARG A 637 29.52 29.66 8.19
CA ARG A 637 28.79 28.55 7.53
C ARG A 637 27.45 28.23 8.20
N LEU A 638 27.29 28.55 9.49
CA LEU A 638 26.02 28.50 10.22
C LEU A 638 25.04 29.60 9.80
N SER A 639 25.51 30.64 9.09
CA SER A 639 24.66 31.75 8.63
C SER A 639 23.71 31.35 7.49
N TYR A 640 24.03 30.30 6.72
CA TYR A 640 23.17 29.82 5.63
C TYR A 640 21.83 29.23 6.12
N PHE A 641 21.76 28.82 7.39
CA PHE A 641 20.53 28.32 8.03
C PHE A 641 19.77 29.41 8.84
N ARG A 642 20.25 30.66 8.89
CA ARG A 642 19.61 31.78 9.61
C ARG A 642 19.17 32.92 8.69
N LEU A 643 18.61 32.60 7.52
CA LEU A 643 18.05 33.58 6.58
C LEU A 643 16.82 34.35 7.11
N ALA A 644 16.26 33.98 8.26
CA ALA A 644 15.18 34.73 8.91
C ALA A 644 15.63 36.08 9.50
N ARG A 645 16.92 36.27 9.80
CA ARG A 645 17.44 37.58 10.27
C ARG A 645 17.68 38.59 9.15
N TYR A 646 17.94 38.12 7.93
CA TYR A 646 18.17 38.99 6.78
C TYR A 646 16.93 39.80 6.37
N THR A 647 15.71 39.33 6.68
CA THR A 647 14.49 40.10 6.42
C THR A 647 14.28 41.25 7.41
N ASP A 648 14.73 41.09 8.65
CA ASP A 648 14.62 42.12 9.67
C ASP A 648 15.73 43.17 9.53
N ASP A 649 16.95 42.73 9.17
CA ASP A 649 18.04 43.63 8.84
C ASP A 649 17.80 44.38 7.51
N ALA A 650 17.18 43.73 6.52
CA ALA A 650 16.77 44.40 5.28
C ALA A 650 15.60 45.38 5.49
N LYS A 651 14.64 45.07 6.39
CA LYS A 651 13.59 46.03 6.80
C LYS A 651 14.18 47.19 7.60
N ALA A 652 15.13 46.95 8.49
CA ALA A 652 15.82 47.99 9.25
C ALA A 652 16.67 48.88 8.34
N ALA A 653 17.35 48.30 7.34
CA ALA A 653 18.11 49.03 6.33
C ALA A 653 17.19 49.84 5.39
N ALA A 654 16.06 49.28 4.95
CA ALA A 654 15.06 49.99 4.15
C ALA A 654 14.41 51.13 4.92
N ASN A 655 14.12 50.95 6.21
CA ASN A 655 13.58 52.01 7.07
C ASN A 655 14.62 53.11 7.37
N LYS A 656 15.92 52.76 7.49
CA LYS A 656 17.01 53.75 7.59
C LYS A 656 17.21 54.54 6.29
N LEU A 657 17.09 53.89 5.12
CA LEU A 657 17.16 54.56 3.82
C LEU A 657 15.95 55.49 3.59
N ALA A 658 14.75 55.09 4.01
CA ALA A 658 13.56 55.93 3.95
C ALA A 658 13.57 57.10 4.95
N ALA A 659 14.27 56.97 6.08
CA ALA A 659 14.47 58.04 7.05
C ALA A 659 15.50 59.09 6.58
N ASN A 660 16.46 58.69 5.74
CA ASN A 660 17.47 59.58 5.16
C ASN A 660 17.02 60.26 3.85
N SER A 661 15.83 59.94 3.34
CA SER A 661 15.26 60.54 2.12
C SER A 661 14.10 61.50 2.39
N LYS A 662 14.04 62.10 3.59
CA LYS A 662 13.12 63.20 3.94
C LYS A 662 13.88 64.43 4.35
#